data_AF-A0A7C6L5Y1-F1
#
_entry.id   AF-A0A7C6L5Y1-F1
#
_cell.length_a   1.000
_cell.length_b   1.000
_cell.length_c   1.000
_cell.angle_alpha   90.00
_cell.angle_beta   90.00
_cell.angle_gamma   90.00
#
_symmetry.space_group_name_H-M   'P 1'
#
loop_
_entity.id
_entity.type
_entity.pdbx_description
1 polymer ?
#
loop_
_entity_poly.entity_id
_entity_poly.type
_entity_poly.pdbx_seq_one_letter_code
_entity_poly.pdbx_strand_id
1 'polypeptide(L)'
;MNNPLNSGQDIHAEAAWNIYTGNPNNIIAIIDGGIFTNHEDLNDKIIGGDIGTGSDNWISHGTHVAGIAAAESNNGQGVSGVDWNARIHPQRIDLGGDAETYQAIVDAVNYSPNVFVLNNSYGLMFDANTPGRYSTTVRQAVAYAYKNNRIFVAAMGNHQITHPNIVNYPAGYPNTIAVGSTNTDDKIANSSVHGNYIDVCAPGVEIYSTITGNDYGYMNGTSMAAPHVSGLVSLLKGYRENLANDDVLNIIRLSADDKGTLGFDSIYGHGRINAERALNYLIPPYLLVQATTTGGTIANTSETYKQQFIGANGLSGFYLVKRMEVRKTISLPDNIYNIVGIWGRGAFSTGWNYENPIFGEGFCEVVPGSQTNTSVTLRTFTYQVYNLLGQYFGYYPQSPSNVVFAYSVLGLEAPSISGPTTVCDQATYTIENLPSGALVQWSVGNNNLILLSQQGNMAVFKKNGDGLGQLMVNVTIGNTTMALEPKTVWLGNPQIVSIDGMSPGKTFKGGHTPTFSVNPDTIQGIASYYWDGTNCEIISGQGTSSVRVRIDNNPYTEELPFNISITCYNLCGQGTLWQEGYILPRPKPASFTLSPNPASDIVNIQLEEEISDNQTTSTQRVSKGTTSGVTEIQLWSTTALIRTYKTDQSTYQLSVSDLPQGMYFVRVIKGGKTSTQKL
;
A
#
# COMPACT_ATOMS: atom_id res chain seq x y z
N MET A 1 -30.52 22.94 -7.77
CA MET A 1 -29.93 21.58 -7.86
C MET A 1 -30.22 20.89 -9.19
N ASN A 2 -31.48 20.87 -9.63
CA ASN A 2 -31.89 20.50 -10.99
C ASN A 2 -32.42 21.78 -11.68
N ASN A 3 -32.10 21.99 -12.96
CA ASN A 3 -32.68 23.07 -13.75
C ASN A 3 -33.69 22.48 -14.76
N PRO A 4 -34.99 22.41 -14.39
CA PRO A 4 -36.00 21.78 -15.24
C PRO A 4 -36.26 22.56 -16.54
N LEU A 5 -35.82 23.82 -16.62
CA LEU A 5 -35.97 24.67 -17.79
C LEU A 5 -34.84 24.46 -18.80
N ASN A 6 -33.63 24.16 -18.33
CA ASN A 6 -32.44 23.97 -19.16
C ASN A 6 -31.65 22.73 -18.72
N SER A 7 -31.91 21.59 -19.36
CA SER A 7 -31.22 20.32 -19.08
C SER A 7 -29.69 20.47 -19.17
N GLY A 8 -28.98 19.98 -18.15
CA GLY A 8 -27.52 20.03 -18.06
C GLY A 8 -26.95 21.39 -17.60
N GLN A 9 -27.81 22.35 -17.24
CA GLN A 9 -27.43 23.63 -16.64
C GLN A 9 -27.58 23.59 -15.11
N ASP A 10 -27.04 22.55 -14.48
CA ASP A 10 -27.17 22.27 -13.06
C ASP A 10 -26.03 21.38 -12.54
N ILE A 11 -26.09 20.94 -11.28
CA ILE A 11 -24.97 20.21 -10.67
C ILE A 11 -25.04 18.69 -10.84
N HIS A 12 -25.97 18.17 -11.67
CA HIS A 12 -26.19 16.73 -11.84
C HIS A 12 -26.50 15.98 -10.53
N ALA A 13 -27.24 16.61 -9.61
CA ALA A 13 -27.54 16.04 -8.28
C ALA A 13 -28.34 14.73 -8.36
N GLU A 14 -29.37 14.65 -9.20
CA GLU A 14 -30.21 13.44 -9.31
C GLU A 14 -29.42 12.23 -9.83
N ALA A 15 -28.53 12.45 -10.80
CA ALA A 15 -27.65 11.39 -11.29
C ALA A 15 -26.62 10.98 -10.22
N ALA A 16 -26.11 11.94 -9.44
CA ALA A 16 -25.26 11.65 -8.29
C ALA A 16 -25.99 10.80 -7.23
N TRP A 17 -27.27 11.07 -6.96
CA TRP A 17 -28.08 10.33 -5.98
C TRP A 17 -28.38 8.89 -6.40
N ASN A 18 -28.34 8.58 -7.70
CA ASN A 18 -28.38 7.18 -8.17
C ASN A 18 -27.09 6.41 -7.81
N ILE A 19 -25.99 7.11 -7.55
CA ILE A 19 -24.73 6.53 -7.07
C ILE A 19 -24.73 6.49 -5.55
N TYR A 20 -25.00 7.63 -4.90
CA TYR A 20 -24.92 7.78 -3.45
C TYR A 20 -25.72 9.00 -2.94
N THR A 21 -26.50 8.80 -1.87
CA THR A 21 -27.35 9.85 -1.26
C THR A 21 -26.79 10.43 0.04
N GLY A 22 -25.61 9.98 0.49
CA GLY A 22 -24.94 10.52 1.68
C GLY A 22 -24.94 9.60 2.89
N ASN A 23 -24.29 10.06 3.97
CA ASN A 23 -24.10 9.30 5.21
C ASN A 23 -24.69 10.06 6.41
N PRO A 24 -25.54 9.44 7.25
CA PRO A 24 -26.10 10.09 8.44
C PRO A 24 -25.07 10.41 9.54
N ASN A 25 -23.85 9.85 9.44
CA ASN A 25 -22.76 10.21 10.34
C ASN A 25 -22.02 11.47 9.91
N ASN A 26 -22.15 11.90 8.65
CA ASN A 26 -21.49 13.10 8.14
C ASN A 26 -22.11 14.35 8.74
N ILE A 27 -21.27 15.34 9.00
CA ILE A 27 -21.70 16.60 9.59
C ILE A 27 -21.18 17.74 8.73
N ILE A 28 -22.11 18.59 8.28
CA ILE A 28 -21.85 19.85 7.61
C ILE A 28 -21.97 20.96 8.67
N ALA A 29 -20.87 21.65 8.95
CA ALA A 29 -20.90 22.81 9.81
C ALA A 29 -21.37 24.03 9.00
N ILE A 30 -22.44 24.68 9.44
CA ILE A 30 -22.98 25.90 8.83
C ILE A 30 -22.56 27.07 9.71
N ILE A 31 -21.55 27.81 9.26
CA ILE A 31 -21.05 28.99 9.96
C ILE A 31 -21.75 30.22 9.36
N ASP A 32 -22.78 30.70 10.05
CA ASP A 32 -23.69 31.72 9.54
C ASP A 32 -24.31 32.54 10.71
N GLY A 33 -25.42 33.23 10.50
CA GLY A 33 -26.10 34.00 11.53
C GLY A 33 -27.03 33.20 12.47
N GLY A 34 -27.18 31.90 12.22
CA GLY A 34 -28.05 31.00 12.98
C GLY A 34 -28.91 30.12 12.07
N ILE A 35 -29.70 29.24 12.66
CA ILE A 35 -30.61 28.32 11.95
C ILE A 35 -31.94 28.23 12.70
N PHE A 36 -33.04 28.28 11.96
CA PHE A 36 -34.37 28.00 12.47
C PHE A 36 -34.53 26.48 12.66
N THR A 37 -34.47 26.03 13.91
CA THR A 37 -34.38 24.60 14.23
C THR A 37 -35.68 23.83 14.07
N ASN A 38 -36.83 24.52 14.02
CA ASN A 38 -38.15 23.89 13.95
C ASN A 38 -38.71 23.87 12.51
N HIS A 39 -37.83 23.80 11.52
CA HIS A 39 -38.21 23.59 10.13
C HIS A 39 -38.40 22.09 9.86
N GLU A 40 -39.46 21.69 9.17
CA GLU A 40 -39.80 20.29 8.90
C GLU A 40 -38.69 19.55 8.13
N ASP A 41 -38.06 20.21 7.16
CA ASP A 41 -36.90 19.66 6.44
C ASP A 41 -35.54 19.74 7.17
N LEU A 42 -35.45 20.24 8.41
CA LEU A 42 -34.16 20.40 9.11
C LEU A 42 -34.14 19.92 10.56
N ASN A 43 -35.28 19.85 11.24
CA ASN A 43 -35.38 19.61 12.68
C ASN A 43 -34.65 18.33 13.15
N ASP A 44 -34.73 17.25 12.38
CA ASP A 44 -34.11 15.97 12.69
C ASP A 44 -32.63 15.89 12.28
N LYS A 45 -32.12 16.92 11.60
CA LYS A 45 -30.74 16.99 11.11
C LYS A 45 -29.83 17.84 11.97
N ILE A 46 -30.38 18.80 12.71
CA ILE A 46 -29.58 19.75 13.47
C ILE A 46 -29.03 19.08 14.74
N ILE A 47 -27.72 19.18 14.93
CA ILE A 47 -27.02 18.55 16.05
C ILE A 47 -26.08 19.54 16.77
N GLY A 48 -26.37 19.80 18.05
CA GLY A 48 -25.57 20.70 18.89
C GLY A 48 -25.38 22.10 18.28
N GLY A 49 -24.27 22.74 18.64
CA GLY A 49 -23.86 24.01 18.04
C GLY A 49 -24.55 25.26 18.61
N ASP A 50 -24.18 26.42 18.08
CA ASP A 50 -24.86 27.70 18.36
C ASP A 50 -25.88 27.99 17.25
N ILE A 51 -27.15 27.76 17.54
CA ILE A 51 -28.28 27.96 16.62
C ILE A 51 -28.59 29.44 16.35
N GLY A 52 -27.96 30.34 17.12
CA GLY A 52 -28.12 31.77 17.02
C GLY A 52 -29.37 32.35 17.68
N THR A 53 -29.25 33.60 18.12
CA THR A 53 -30.34 34.42 18.70
C THR A 53 -30.45 35.76 17.98
N GLY A 54 -29.98 35.81 16.73
CA GLY A 54 -29.87 36.99 15.90
C GLY A 54 -31.20 37.50 15.36
N SER A 55 -31.14 38.43 14.41
CA SER A 55 -32.34 38.88 13.70
C SER A 55 -32.89 37.75 12.82
N ASP A 56 -34.20 37.80 12.55
CA ASP A 56 -34.86 36.78 11.73
C ASP A 56 -34.26 36.70 10.31
N ASN A 57 -33.74 37.80 9.77
CA ASN A 57 -33.05 37.80 8.48
C ASN A 57 -31.77 36.94 8.48
N TRP A 58 -30.96 37.03 9.54
CA TRP A 58 -29.73 36.25 9.67
C TRP A 58 -30.02 34.77 9.91
N ILE A 59 -31.02 34.48 10.74
CA ILE A 59 -31.47 33.11 10.99
C ILE A 59 -32.06 32.51 9.69
N SER A 60 -32.88 33.27 8.96
CA SER A 60 -33.44 32.83 7.68
C SER A 60 -32.36 32.59 6.62
N HIS A 61 -31.28 33.38 6.60
CA HIS A 61 -30.16 33.17 5.69
C HIS A 61 -29.44 31.84 5.97
N GLY A 62 -29.05 31.59 7.23
CA GLY A 62 -28.41 30.33 7.59
C GLY A 62 -29.33 29.12 7.45
N THR A 63 -30.64 29.29 7.68
CA THR A 63 -31.67 28.26 7.39
C THR A 63 -31.72 27.93 5.90
N HIS A 64 -31.66 28.93 5.03
CA HIS A 64 -31.67 28.74 3.56
C HIS A 64 -30.43 28.00 3.08
N VAL A 65 -29.26 28.40 3.58
CA VAL A 65 -27.98 27.76 3.33
C VAL A 65 -27.98 26.30 3.78
N ALA A 66 -28.51 26.03 4.98
CA ALA A 66 -28.62 24.69 5.55
C ALA A 66 -29.50 23.76 4.69
N GLY A 67 -30.65 24.25 4.22
CA GLY A 67 -31.53 23.49 3.36
C GLY A 67 -30.91 23.11 2.01
N ILE A 68 -30.14 24.02 1.40
CA ILE A 68 -29.43 23.71 0.15
C ILE A 68 -28.42 22.57 0.35
N ALA A 69 -27.67 22.63 1.46
CA ALA A 69 -26.62 21.65 1.73
C ALA A 69 -27.19 20.27 2.07
N ALA A 70 -28.22 20.23 2.93
CA ALA A 70 -28.68 18.99 3.55
C ALA A 70 -30.13 19.03 4.05
N ALA A 71 -31.10 19.65 3.37
CA ALA A 71 -32.51 19.45 3.71
C ALA A 71 -32.92 17.96 3.66
N GLU A 72 -33.91 17.56 4.48
CA GLU A 72 -34.54 16.25 4.37
C GLU A 72 -35.02 16.02 2.93
N SER A 73 -34.91 14.77 2.48
CA SER A 73 -35.08 14.45 1.07
C SER A 73 -35.98 13.24 0.92
N ASN A 74 -36.77 13.21 -0.16
CA ASN A 74 -37.74 12.14 -0.44
C ASN A 74 -38.82 11.96 0.66
N ASN A 75 -39.17 13.03 1.38
CA ASN A 75 -40.25 13.07 2.38
C ASN A 75 -41.60 13.59 1.80
N GLY A 76 -41.62 13.96 0.52
CA GLY A 76 -42.81 14.48 -0.16
C GLY A 76 -43.15 15.94 0.16
N GLN A 77 -42.22 16.68 0.77
CA GLN A 77 -42.38 18.08 1.16
C GLN A 77 -41.20 18.92 0.62
N GLY A 78 -41.43 20.22 0.45
CA GLY A 78 -40.35 21.18 0.34
C GLY A 78 -39.30 20.94 -0.74
N VAL A 79 -38.05 20.82 -0.28
CA VAL A 79 -36.85 20.71 -1.11
C VAL A 79 -36.08 19.42 -0.76
N SER A 80 -34.90 19.25 -1.33
CA SER A 80 -33.98 18.17 -0.97
C SER A 80 -32.59 18.75 -0.94
N GLY A 81 -31.80 18.49 0.10
CA GLY A 81 -30.42 18.94 0.16
C GLY A 81 -29.53 18.17 -0.80
N VAL A 82 -28.33 18.69 -1.09
CA VAL A 82 -27.36 17.96 -1.91
C VAL A 82 -26.95 16.64 -1.24
N ASP A 83 -26.68 16.64 0.07
CA ASP A 83 -26.50 15.42 0.86
C ASP A 83 -27.77 15.13 1.65
N TRP A 84 -28.49 14.06 1.28
CA TRP A 84 -29.81 13.75 1.87
C TRP A 84 -29.70 13.36 3.34
N ASN A 85 -28.58 12.78 3.73
CA ASN A 85 -28.44 12.11 5.01
C ASN A 85 -27.59 12.90 6.00
N ALA A 86 -26.77 13.85 5.55
CA ALA A 86 -25.91 14.63 6.42
C ALA A 86 -26.66 15.32 7.55
N ARG A 87 -25.96 15.45 8.68
CA ARG A 87 -26.36 16.27 9.83
C ARG A 87 -25.80 17.68 9.71
N ILE A 88 -26.42 18.61 10.41
CA ILE A 88 -26.10 20.03 10.35
C ILE A 88 -25.62 20.48 11.72
N HIS A 89 -24.44 21.09 11.77
CA HIS A 89 -23.89 21.68 12.99
C HIS A 89 -23.78 23.20 12.87
N PRO A 90 -24.71 23.97 13.44
CA PRO A 90 -24.70 25.42 13.33
C PRO A 90 -23.63 26.06 14.20
N GLN A 91 -22.99 27.09 13.67
CA GLN A 91 -22.12 27.99 14.43
C GLN A 91 -22.44 29.44 14.04
N ARG A 92 -22.65 30.29 15.05
CA ARG A 92 -23.11 31.65 14.84
C ARG A 92 -21.94 32.64 14.75
N ILE A 93 -22.05 33.62 13.84
CA ILE A 93 -21.09 34.74 13.70
C ILE A 93 -21.71 36.13 13.49
N ASP A 94 -23.04 36.29 13.47
CA ASP A 94 -23.73 37.57 13.16
C ASP A 94 -23.53 38.70 14.19
N LEU A 95 -23.21 38.36 15.45
CA LEU A 95 -23.01 39.32 16.53
C LEU A 95 -21.53 39.52 16.93
N GLY A 96 -20.59 38.85 16.23
CA GLY A 96 -19.19 38.72 16.65
C GLY A 96 -18.18 39.44 15.76
N GLY A 97 -16.95 39.59 16.27
CA GLY A 97 -15.78 40.03 15.51
C GLY A 97 -14.91 38.84 15.07
N ASP A 98 -13.65 39.14 14.75
CA ASP A 98 -12.71 38.12 14.27
C ASP A 98 -12.43 37.02 15.30
N ALA A 99 -12.49 37.32 16.60
CA ALA A 99 -12.23 36.37 17.68
C ALA A 99 -13.35 35.34 17.82
N GLU A 100 -14.60 35.79 17.74
CA GLU A 100 -15.79 34.94 17.75
C GLU A 100 -15.86 34.09 16.48
N THR A 101 -15.53 34.67 15.32
CA THR A 101 -15.44 33.91 14.06
C THR A 101 -14.36 32.83 14.13
N TYR A 102 -13.20 33.13 14.71
CA TYR A 102 -12.16 32.13 14.99
C TYR A 102 -12.69 31.00 15.88
N GLN A 103 -13.36 31.35 16.97
CA GLN A 103 -13.87 30.37 17.93
C GLN A 103 -14.96 29.49 17.30
N ALA A 104 -15.89 30.06 16.54
CA ALA A 104 -16.92 29.33 15.80
C ALA A 104 -16.33 28.27 14.85
N ILE A 105 -15.29 28.64 14.10
CA ILE A 105 -14.58 27.70 13.21
C ILE A 105 -13.91 26.59 14.02
N VAL A 106 -13.18 26.94 15.10
CA VAL A 106 -12.48 25.96 15.95
C VAL A 106 -13.47 25.01 16.63
N ASP A 107 -14.61 25.53 17.11
CA ASP A 107 -15.66 24.74 17.75
C ASP A 107 -16.32 23.78 16.76
N ALA A 108 -16.60 24.21 15.52
CA ALA A 108 -17.05 23.32 14.46
C ALA A 108 -16.05 22.19 14.20
N VAL A 109 -14.77 22.51 14.06
CA VAL A 109 -13.72 21.50 13.80
C VAL A 109 -13.63 20.48 14.94
N ASN A 110 -13.73 20.95 16.19
CA ASN A 110 -13.57 20.15 17.40
C ASN A 110 -14.83 19.41 17.84
N TYR A 111 -16.00 19.76 17.30
CA TYR A 111 -17.27 19.13 17.67
C TYR A 111 -17.25 17.63 17.42
N SER A 112 -16.73 17.18 16.26
CA SER A 112 -16.66 15.76 15.92
C SER A 112 -15.63 15.48 14.82
N PRO A 113 -14.99 14.29 14.82
CA PRO A 113 -14.20 13.81 13.68
C PRO A 113 -14.99 13.75 12.36
N ASN A 114 -16.32 13.67 12.43
CA ASN A 114 -17.20 13.57 11.26
C ASN A 114 -17.71 14.92 10.74
N VAL A 115 -17.32 16.03 11.37
CA VAL A 115 -17.41 17.34 10.71
C VAL A 115 -16.40 17.32 9.60
N PHE A 116 -16.83 17.20 8.36
CA PHE A 116 -15.92 17.13 7.22
C PHE A 116 -15.78 18.47 6.51
N VAL A 117 -16.83 19.26 6.53
CA VAL A 117 -16.93 20.51 5.77
C VAL A 117 -17.51 21.63 6.61
N LEU A 118 -16.94 22.81 6.43
CA LEU A 118 -17.40 24.06 7.00
C LEU A 118 -17.90 24.92 5.84
N ASN A 119 -19.20 25.21 5.81
CA ASN A 119 -19.80 26.15 4.88
C ASN A 119 -19.75 27.57 5.46
N ASN A 120 -19.19 28.51 4.71
CA ASN A 120 -18.98 29.89 5.12
C ASN A 120 -19.61 30.83 4.10
N SER A 121 -20.89 31.14 4.29
CA SER A 121 -21.68 31.99 3.38
C SER A 121 -21.67 33.47 3.83
N TYR A 122 -20.50 33.97 4.22
CA TYR A 122 -20.28 35.33 4.71
C TYR A 122 -19.00 35.95 4.14
N GLY A 123 -18.85 37.27 4.28
CA GLY A 123 -17.64 38.00 3.91
C GLY A 123 -17.10 38.84 5.06
N LEU A 124 -15.77 38.98 5.12
CA LEU A 124 -15.09 39.88 6.05
C LEU A 124 -15.06 41.29 5.44
N MET A 125 -15.74 42.22 6.10
CA MET A 125 -15.93 43.59 5.61
C MET A 125 -15.26 44.61 6.53
N PHE A 126 -14.77 45.73 5.98
CA PHE A 126 -14.27 46.85 6.78
C PHE A 126 -15.41 47.59 7.48
N ASP A 127 -16.54 47.69 6.79
CA ASP A 127 -17.80 48.25 7.25
C ASP A 127 -18.96 47.61 6.48
N ALA A 128 -20.18 48.12 6.62
CA ALA A 128 -21.38 47.54 6.01
C ALA A 128 -21.34 47.43 4.46
N ASN A 129 -20.46 48.16 3.75
CA ASN A 129 -20.47 48.23 2.29
C ASN A 129 -19.09 47.99 1.63
N THR A 130 -18.02 47.83 2.42
CA THR A 130 -16.65 47.73 1.91
C THR A 130 -16.07 46.33 2.18
N PRO A 131 -16.06 45.42 1.18
CA PRO A 131 -15.59 44.06 1.38
C PRO A 131 -14.06 43.96 1.24
N GLY A 132 -13.49 42.76 1.42
CA GLY A 132 -12.06 42.49 1.24
C GLY A 132 -11.18 42.67 2.49
N ARG A 133 -11.76 42.68 3.70
CA ARG A 133 -10.98 42.78 4.95
C ARG A 133 -10.22 41.47 5.21
N TYR A 134 -8.89 41.53 5.21
CA TYR A 134 -8.06 40.39 5.63
C TYR A 134 -7.96 40.34 7.17
N SER A 135 -8.34 39.21 7.77
CA SER A 135 -8.09 38.94 9.19
C SER A 135 -7.05 37.83 9.38
N THR A 136 -5.97 38.13 10.12
CA THR A 136 -5.00 37.09 10.51
C THR A 136 -5.62 36.10 11.49
N THR A 137 -6.48 36.57 12.39
CA THR A 137 -7.16 35.72 13.38
C THR A 137 -8.08 34.71 12.70
N VAL A 138 -8.97 35.15 11.80
CA VAL A 138 -9.83 34.19 11.05
C VAL A 138 -8.99 33.25 10.18
N ARG A 139 -7.93 33.75 9.55
CA ARG A 139 -7.01 32.90 8.76
C ARG A 139 -6.35 31.79 9.59
N GLN A 140 -6.03 32.03 10.85
CA GLN A 140 -5.50 30.99 11.75
C GLN A 140 -6.52 29.85 11.96
N ALA A 141 -7.81 30.18 12.06
CA ALA A 141 -8.86 29.18 12.19
C ALA A 141 -9.03 28.36 10.91
N VAL A 142 -8.94 29.00 9.74
CA VAL A 142 -8.94 28.30 8.44
C VAL A 142 -7.73 27.35 8.33
N ALA A 143 -6.55 27.80 8.75
CA ALA A 143 -5.36 26.93 8.81
C ALA A 143 -5.57 25.75 9.78
N TYR A 144 -6.24 25.98 10.90
CA TYR A 144 -6.57 24.95 11.87
C TYR A 144 -7.51 23.90 11.27
N ALA A 145 -8.55 24.34 10.54
CA ALA A 145 -9.45 23.44 9.81
C ALA A 145 -8.68 22.59 8.78
N TYR A 146 -7.84 23.22 7.95
CA TYR A 146 -7.04 22.51 6.94
C TYR A 146 -6.11 21.45 7.57
N LYS A 147 -5.37 21.81 8.63
CA LYS A 147 -4.47 20.88 9.34
C LYS A 147 -5.21 19.71 9.99
N ASN A 148 -6.50 19.86 10.29
CA ASN A 148 -7.35 18.79 10.81
C ASN A 148 -8.12 18.05 9.70
N ASN A 149 -7.67 18.14 8.45
CA ASN A 149 -8.30 17.48 7.29
C ASN A 149 -9.79 17.86 7.14
N ARG A 150 -10.11 19.14 7.37
CA ARG A 150 -11.45 19.72 7.15
C ARG A 150 -11.42 20.55 5.88
N ILE A 151 -12.54 20.55 5.16
CA ILE A 151 -12.72 21.33 3.95
C ILE A 151 -13.42 22.63 4.32
N PHE A 152 -12.81 23.76 3.97
CA PHE A 152 -13.40 25.08 4.18
C PHE A 152 -13.98 25.57 2.85
N VAL A 153 -15.30 25.71 2.76
CA VAL A 153 -16.00 26.19 1.55
C VAL A 153 -16.50 27.60 1.84
N ALA A 154 -16.23 28.55 0.94
CA ALA A 154 -16.57 29.94 1.15
C ALA A 154 -17.15 30.62 -0.10
N ALA A 155 -18.13 31.48 0.13
CA ALA A 155 -18.75 32.29 -0.90
C ALA A 155 -17.80 33.39 -1.43
N MET A 156 -17.72 33.56 -2.76
CA MET A 156 -16.88 34.59 -3.40
C MET A 156 -17.32 36.04 -3.10
N GLY A 157 -18.56 36.25 -2.68
CA GLY A 157 -19.14 37.57 -2.42
C GLY A 157 -19.94 38.13 -3.61
N ASN A 158 -20.81 39.10 -3.31
CA ASN A 158 -21.86 39.58 -4.22
C ASN A 158 -21.65 41.02 -4.70
N HIS A 159 -20.41 41.52 -4.65
CA HIS A 159 -20.10 42.94 -4.85
C HIS A 159 -19.49 43.25 -6.21
N GLN A 160 -19.54 42.35 -7.21
CA GLN A 160 -18.81 42.50 -8.48
C GLN A 160 -19.12 43.82 -9.21
N ILE A 161 -20.37 44.28 -9.15
CA ILE A 161 -20.79 45.55 -9.78
C ILE A 161 -20.14 46.76 -9.09
N THR A 162 -19.98 46.70 -7.76
CA THR A 162 -19.48 47.82 -6.94
C THR A 162 -17.98 47.78 -6.67
N HIS A 163 -17.41 46.58 -6.61
CA HIS A 163 -16.03 46.26 -6.25
C HIS A 163 -15.55 45.11 -7.14
N PRO A 164 -15.36 45.36 -8.45
CA PRO A 164 -15.05 44.30 -9.40
C PRO A 164 -13.72 43.62 -9.07
N ASN A 165 -13.73 42.29 -9.10
CA ASN A 165 -12.57 41.42 -8.91
C ASN A 165 -11.82 41.61 -7.58
N ILE A 166 -12.48 42.17 -6.57
CA ILE A 166 -11.91 42.30 -5.23
C ILE A 166 -11.61 40.91 -4.65
N VAL A 167 -10.50 40.76 -3.94
CA VAL A 167 -10.23 39.53 -3.19
C VAL A 167 -11.02 39.57 -1.89
N ASN A 168 -12.09 38.77 -1.81
CA ASN A 168 -12.94 38.68 -0.64
C ASN A 168 -12.50 37.56 0.29
N TYR A 169 -12.47 37.83 1.59
CA TYR A 169 -12.18 36.83 2.62
C TYR A 169 -13.48 36.40 3.30
N PRO A 170 -13.65 35.10 3.64
CA PRO A 170 -12.59 34.09 3.69
C PRO A 170 -12.29 33.36 2.38
N ALA A 171 -13.05 33.55 1.30
CA ALA A 171 -12.83 32.83 0.02
C ALA A 171 -11.41 32.98 -0.56
N GLY A 172 -10.79 34.15 -0.43
CA GLY A 172 -9.43 34.42 -0.89
C GLY A 172 -8.32 33.87 -0.01
N TYR A 173 -8.63 33.17 1.09
CA TYR A 173 -7.60 32.49 1.87
C TYR A 173 -7.12 31.22 1.15
N PRO A 174 -5.81 30.89 1.19
CA PRO A 174 -5.33 29.59 0.75
C PRO A 174 -6.05 28.46 1.50
N ASN A 175 -6.12 27.28 0.86
CA ASN A 175 -6.78 26.09 1.41
C ASN A 175 -8.28 26.25 1.68
N THR A 176 -8.93 27.15 0.95
CA THR A 176 -10.37 27.36 0.92
C THR A 176 -10.89 27.00 -0.47
N ILE A 177 -12.09 26.42 -0.57
CA ILE A 177 -12.81 26.27 -1.84
C ILE A 177 -13.65 27.52 -2.05
N ALA A 178 -13.22 28.38 -2.96
CA ALA A 178 -13.84 29.66 -3.28
C ALA A 178 -14.92 29.50 -4.36
N VAL A 179 -16.18 29.76 -4.01
CA VAL A 179 -17.34 29.40 -4.82
C VAL A 179 -18.04 30.63 -5.43
N GLY A 180 -18.00 30.72 -6.77
CA GLY A 180 -18.77 31.71 -7.54
C GLY A 180 -20.22 31.26 -7.78
N SER A 181 -21.09 32.21 -8.12
CA SER A 181 -22.52 31.96 -8.37
C SER A 181 -22.83 32.01 -9.87
N THR A 182 -23.48 30.97 -10.39
CA THR A 182 -24.09 30.96 -11.72
C THR A 182 -25.60 31.17 -11.66
N ASN A 183 -26.16 31.69 -12.75
CA ASN A 183 -27.59 31.84 -12.95
C ASN A 183 -28.23 30.65 -13.70
N THR A 184 -29.55 30.74 -13.93
CA THR A 184 -30.37 29.71 -14.59
C THR A 184 -30.03 29.50 -16.08
N ASP A 185 -29.26 30.40 -16.69
CA ASP A 185 -28.71 30.27 -18.04
C ASP A 185 -27.27 29.73 -18.04
N ASP A 186 -26.78 29.26 -16.89
CA ASP A 186 -25.43 28.75 -16.68
C ASP A 186 -24.31 29.77 -16.95
N LYS A 187 -24.63 31.05 -16.75
CA LYS A 187 -23.68 32.17 -16.82
C LYS A 187 -23.32 32.63 -15.43
N ILE A 188 -22.13 33.20 -15.26
CA ILE A 188 -21.75 33.85 -14.01
C ILE A 188 -22.79 34.94 -13.66
N ALA A 189 -23.26 34.96 -12.42
CA ALA A 189 -24.21 35.96 -11.97
C ALA A 189 -23.53 37.34 -11.94
N ASN A 190 -24.22 38.38 -12.41
CA ASN A 190 -23.65 39.74 -12.50
C ASN A 190 -23.10 40.28 -11.17
N SER A 191 -23.66 39.84 -10.03
CA SER A 191 -23.20 40.22 -8.69
C SER A 191 -22.03 39.37 -8.19
N SER A 192 -21.82 38.16 -8.73
CA SER A 192 -20.81 37.23 -8.26
C SER A 192 -19.42 37.79 -8.52
N VAL A 193 -18.66 37.99 -7.44
CA VAL A 193 -17.25 38.34 -7.56
C VAL A 193 -16.50 37.14 -8.15
N HIS A 194 -15.55 37.43 -9.02
CA HIS A 194 -14.70 36.44 -9.67
C HIS A 194 -13.27 36.98 -9.82
N GLY A 195 -12.28 36.10 -9.95
CA GLY A 195 -10.87 36.46 -10.06
C GLY A 195 -9.98 35.23 -9.99
N ASN A 196 -8.66 35.39 -10.04
CA ASN A 196 -7.71 34.27 -10.09
C ASN A 196 -7.71 33.33 -8.87
N TYR A 197 -8.49 33.66 -7.83
CA TYR A 197 -8.62 32.87 -6.61
C TYR A 197 -9.92 32.07 -6.54
N ILE A 198 -10.79 32.16 -7.55
CA ILE A 198 -11.99 31.32 -7.65
C ILE A 198 -11.59 29.87 -7.93
N ASP A 199 -12.29 28.91 -7.32
CA ASP A 199 -12.06 27.49 -7.58
C ASP A 199 -13.06 26.92 -8.57
N VAL A 200 -14.34 27.14 -8.29
CA VAL A 200 -15.46 26.58 -9.03
C VAL A 200 -16.67 27.50 -8.90
N CYS A 201 -17.67 27.27 -9.73
CA CYS A 201 -18.99 27.86 -9.58
C CYS A 201 -20.05 26.82 -9.19
N ALA A 202 -21.15 27.32 -8.63
CA ALA A 202 -22.38 26.56 -8.44
C ALA A 202 -23.60 27.47 -8.63
N PRO A 203 -24.80 26.91 -8.86
CA PRO A 203 -26.03 27.70 -8.96
C PRO A 203 -26.27 28.55 -7.71
N GLY A 204 -26.49 29.84 -7.90
CA GLY A 204 -26.74 30.77 -6.80
C GLY A 204 -27.70 31.90 -7.14
N VAL A 205 -28.48 31.80 -8.21
CA VAL A 205 -29.56 32.74 -8.55
C VAL A 205 -30.87 31.97 -8.60
N GLU A 206 -31.92 32.54 -8.01
CA GLU A 206 -33.26 31.97 -7.87
C GLU A 206 -33.23 30.58 -7.23
N ILE A 207 -32.47 30.44 -6.15
CA ILE A 207 -32.37 29.18 -5.42
C ILE A 207 -33.50 29.09 -4.39
N TYR A 208 -34.37 28.10 -4.57
CA TYR A 208 -35.44 27.77 -3.63
C TYR A 208 -34.93 26.89 -2.50
N SER A 209 -35.15 27.27 -1.25
CA SER A 209 -34.74 26.51 -0.05
C SER A 209 -35.56 26.92 1.18
N THR A 210 -35.30 26.26 2.30
CA THR A 210 -35.93 26.45 3.61
C THR A 210 -35.69 27.85 4.18
N ILE A 211 -36.70 28.47 4.80
CA ILE A 211 -36.60 29.78 5.47
C ILE A 211 -37.27 29.75 6.85
N THR A 212 -37.15 30.82 7.64
CA THR A 212 -37.84 30.91 8.94
C THR A 212 -39.36 30.82 8.78
N GLY A 213 -40.05 30.39 9.84
CA GLY A 213 -41.51 30.24 9.81
C GLY A 213 -42.02 28.93 9.23
N ASN A 214 -41.15 27.93 9.05
CA ASN A 214 -41.47 26.63 8.44
C ASN A 214 -42.02 26.79 7.02
N ASP A 215 -41.31 27.55 6.19
CA ASP A 215 -41.69 27.88 4.82
C ASP A 215 -40.46 27.84 3.90
N TYR A 216 -40.66 28.08 2.61
CA TYR A 216 -39.64 27.97 1.58
C TYR A 216 -39.62 29.23 0.71
N GLY A 217 -38.42 29.67 0.32
CA GLY A 217 -38.24 30.92 -0.41
C GLY A 217 -37.05 30.93 -1.37
N TYR A 218 -37.10 31.88 -2.31
CA TYR A 218 -36.02 32.13 -3.25
C TYR A 218 -35.00 33.12 -2.69
N MET A 219 -33.71 32.78 -2.79
CA MET A 219 -32.60 33.70 -2.49
C MET A 219 -31.56 33.69 -3.61
N ASN A 220 -30.76 34.76 -3.64
CA ASN A 220 -29.70 34.99 -4.62
C ASN A 220 -28.38 35.29 -3.90
N GLY A 221 -27.29 34.72 -4.40
CA GLY A 221 -25.93 35.06 -4.00
C GLY A 221 -24.97 33.89 -4.09
N THR A 222 -23.69 34.21 -3.99
CA THR A 222 -22.62 33.23 -3.74
C THR A 222 -22.83 32.47 -2.44
N SER A 223 -23.56 33.05 -1.48
CA SER A 223 -24.06 32.39 -0.27
C SER A 223 -24.95 31.19 -0.54
N MET A 224 -25.68 31.16 -1.66
CA MET A 224 -26.50 30.01 -2.08
C MET A 224 -25.72 29.05 -2.98
N ALA A 225 -24.63 29.51 -3.60
CA ALA A 225 -23.74 28.64 -4.38
C ALA A 225 -22.84 27.77 -3.49
N ALA A 226 -22.23 28.37 -2.46
CA ALA A 226 -21.37 27.67 -1.49
C ALA A 226 -21.99 26.38 -0.88
N PRO A 227 -23.25 26.36 -0.40
CA PRO A 227 -23.83 25.16 0.20
C PRO A 227 -24.06 24.02 -0.79
N HIS A 228 -24.19 24.28 -2.09
CA HIS A 228 -24.20 23.21 -3.09
C HIS A 228 -22.85 22.47 -3.10
N VAL A 229 -21.74 23.21 -3.03
CA VAL A 229 -20.39 22.65 -2.95
C VAL A 229 -20.19 21.94 -1.61
N SER A 230 -20.65 22.53 -0.50
CA SER A 230 -20.54 21.92 0.83
C SER A 230 -21.27 20.57 0.91
N GLY A 231 -22.47 20.45 0.35
CA GLY A 231 -23.16 19.18 0.26
C GLY A 231 -22.44 18.17 -0.64
N LEU A 232 -21.87 18.60 -1.77
CA LEU A 232 -21.04 17.72 -2.61
C LEU A 232 -19.80 17.21 -1.87
N VAL A 233 -19.12 18.07 -1.12
CA VAL A 233 -18.00 17.66 -0.26
C VAL A 233 -18.45 16.58 0.73
N SER A 234 -19.61 16.74 1.35
CA SER A 234 -20.18 15.74 2.26
C SER A 234 -20.47 14.42 1.54
N LEU A 235 -21.09 14.43 0.35
CA LEU A 235 -21.32 13.22 -0.44
C LEU A 235 -20.01 12.46 -0.72
N LEU A 236 -18.97 13.16 -1.18
CA LEU A 236 -17.67 12.55 -1.48
C LEU A 236 -17.03 11.93 -0.24
N LYS A 237 -17.06 12.64 0.90
CA LYS A 237 -16.53 12.14 2.18
C LYS A 237 -17.34 10.99 2.75
N GLY A 238 -18.66 10.99 2.57
CA GLY A 238 -19.54 9.89 2.99
C GLY A 238 -19.32 8.64 2.16
N TYR A 239 -19.10 8.79 0.85
CA TYR A 239 -18.80 7.68 -0.04
C TYR A 239 -17.43 7.07 0.25
N ARG A 240 -16.41 7.90 0.51
CA ARG A 240 -15.05 7.47 0.84
C ARG A 240 -14.46 8.30 1.98
N GLU A 241 -14.59 7.79 3.21
CA GLU A 241 -14.20 8.52 4.43
C GLU A 241 -12.71 8.87 4.52
N ASN A 242 -11.83 8.08 3.87
CA ASN A 242 -10.38 8.30 3.90
C ASN A 242 -9.85 9.37 2.92
N LEU A 243 -10.73 10.08 2.20
CA LEU A 243 -10.31 11.22 1.37
C LEU A 243 -9.68 12.33 2.22
N ALA A 244 -8.56 12.85 1.74
CA ALA A 244 -7.98 14.08 2.24
C ALA A 244 -8.74 15.29 1.69
N ASN A 245 -8.66 16.42 2.38
CA ASN A 245 -9.19 17.71 1.93
C ASN A 245 -8.64 18.11 0.55
N ASP A 246 -7.35 17.87 0.28
CA ASP A 246 -6.76 18.10 -1.04
C ASP A 246 -7.32 17.13 -2.10
N ASP A 247 -7.68 15.89 -1.74
CA ASP A 247 -8.31 14.96 -2.68
C ASP A 247 -9.69 15.46 -3.10
N VAL A 248 -10.50 15.90 -2.13
CA VAL A 248 -11.84 16.42 -2.40
C VAL A 248 -11.79 17.66 -3.28
N LEU A 249 -10.90 18.62 -2.97
CA LEU A 249 -10.73 19.83 -3.79
C LEU A 249 -10.37 19.48 -5.24
N ASN A 250 -9.38 18.61 -5.44
CA ASN A 250 -8.95 18.26 -6.79
C ASN A 250 -9.99 17.44 -7.55
N ILE A 251 -10.73 16.53 -6.88
CA ILE A 251 -11.86 15.82 -7.50
C ILE A 251 -12.94 16.81 -7.95
N ILE A 252 -13.32 17.77 -7.10
CA ILE A 252 -14.33 18.78 -7.45
C ILE A 252 -13.87 19.62 -8.66
N ARG A 253 -12.62 20.09 -8.67
CA ARG A 253 -12.05 20.86 -9.79
C ARG A 253 -11.97 20.04 -11.09
N LEU A 254 -11.49 18.80 -11.03
CA LEU A 254 -11.35 17.92 -12.21
C LEU A 254 -12.70 17.45 -12.77
N SER A 255 -13.71 17.34 -11.90
CA SER A 255 -15.04 16.87 -12.28
C SER A 255 -15.95 17.98 -12.78
N ALA A 256 -15.61 19.25 -12.56
CA ALA A 256 -16.43 20.38 -12.96
C ALA A 256 -16.75 20.39 -14.46
N ASP A 257 -17.93 20.89 -14.81
CA ASP A 257 -18.28 21.24 -16.17
C ASP A 257 -17.60 22.56 -16.51
N ASP A 258 -16.57 22.47 -17.35
CA ASP A 258 -15.78 23.61 -17.79
C ASP A 258 -16.65 24.64 -18.52
N LYS A 259 -16.54 25.90 -18.09
CA LYS A 259 -17.30 27.04 -18.60
C LYS A 259 -16.32 28.13 -18.96
N GLY A 260 -16.56 28.81 -20.09
CA GLY A 260 -15.70 29.89 -20.53
C GLY A 260 -14.50 29.37 -21.31
N THR A 261 -13.29 29.67 -20.84
CA THR A 261 -12.04 29.26 -21.51
C THR A 261 -11.63 27.89 -21.03
N LEU A 262 -11.26 27.00 -21.96
CA LEU A 262 -10.84 25.63 -21.63
C LEU A 262 -9.78 25.61 -20.51
N GLY A 263 -10.07 24.87 -19.45
CA GLY A 263 -9.25 24.77 -18.25
C GLY A 263 -9.66 25.79 -17.20
N PHE A 264 -8.67 26.29 -16.45
CA PHE A 264 -8.93 27.31 -15.46
C PHE A 264 -9.13 28.68 -16.11
N ASP A 265 -10.17 29.41 -15.71
CA ASP A 265 -10.30 30.83 -15.98
C ASP A 265 -10.74 31.64 -14.75
N SER A 266 -10.53 32.96 -14.80
CA SER A 266 -10.78 33.85 -13.65
C SER A 266 -12.25 34.25 -13.49
N ILE A 267 -13.16 33.69 -14.28
CA ILE A 267 -14.60 33.93 -14.21
C ILE A 267 -15.30 32.73 -13.58
N TYR A 268 -15.02 31.52 -14.06
CA TYR A 268 -15.67 30.27 -13.64
C TYR A 268 -14.76 29.35 -12.83
N GLY A 269 -13.47 29.68 -12.70
CA GLY A 269 -12.49 28.79 -12.07
C GLY A 269 -12.26 27.57 -12.94
N HIS A 270 -12.43 26.39 -12.36
CA HIS A 270 -12.44 25.12 -13.09
C HIS A 270 -13.81 24.79 -13.71
N GLY A 271 -14.80 25.66 -13.57
CA GLY A 271 -16.14 25.48 -14.10
C GLY A 271 -17.20 25.29 -13.02
N ARG A 272 -18.41 24.92 -13.45
CA ARG A 272 -19.52 24.63 -12.53
C ARG A 272 -19.36 23.22 -11.96
N ILE A 273 -19.57 23.02 -10.66
CA ILE A 273 -19.50 21.68 -10.05
C ILE A 273 -20.43 20.67 -10.74
N ASN A 274 -20.00 19.41 -10.79
CA ASN A 274 -20.78 18.29 -11.29
C ASN A 274 -20.68 17.12 -10.31
N ALA A 275 -21.76 16.87 -9.56
CA ALA A 275 -21.78 15.90 -8.47
C ALA A 275 -21.66 14.45 -8.96
N GLU A 276 -22.28 14.13 -10.10
CA GLU A 276 -22.23 12.81 -10.73
C GLU A 276 -20.79 12.47 -11.16
N ARG A 277 -20.13 13.37 -11.90
CA ARG A 277 -18.74 13.15 -12.35
C ARG A 277 -17.78 13.04 -11.17
N ALA A 278 -17.99 13.83 -10.11
CA ALA A 278 -17.19 13.78 -8.89
C ALA A 278 -17.28 12.41 -8.19
N LEU A 279 -18.49 11.87 -8.01
CA LEU A 279 -18.68 10.54 -7.41
C LEU A 279 -18.16 9.42 -8.33
N ASN A 280 -18.30 9.56 -9.65
CA ASN A 280 -17.78 8.58 -10.60
C ASN A 280 -16.25 8.40 -10.50
N TYR A 281 -15.48 9.44 -10.13
CA TYR A 281 -14.04 9.30 -9.88
C TYR A 281 -13.69 8.46 -8.65
N LEU A 282 -14.67 8.10 -7.81
CA LEU A 282 -14.48 7.25 -6.65
C LEU A 282 -14.91 5.80 -6.88
N ILE A 283 -15.39 5.45 -8.09
CA ILE A 283 -15.90 4.11 -8.41
C ILE A 283 -15.21 3.52 -9.65
N PRO A 284 -15.21 2.19 -9.83
CA PRO A 284 -14.66 1.57 -11.03
C PRO A 284 -15.28 2.14 -12.32
N PRO A 285 -14.48 2.36 -13.38
CA PRO A 285 -13.09 1.92 -13.55
C PRO A 285 -12.04 2.90 -12.99
N TYR A 286 -12.43 3.96 -12.28
CA TYR A 286 -11.48 4.89 -11.70
C TYR A 286 -10.86 4.35 -10.42
N LEU A 287 -9.57 4.62 -10.24
CA LEU A 287 -8.83 4.31 -9.04
C LEU A 287 -8.08 5.56 -8.55
N LEU A 288 -8.32 5.90 -7.30
CA LEU A 288 -7.57 6.91 -6.55
C LEU A 288 -6.60 6.21 -5.58
N VAL A 289 -5.31 6.25 -5.91
CA VAL A 289 -4.22 5.76 -5.06
C VAL A 289 -3.66 6.91 -4.24
N GLN A 290 -3.68 6.73 -2.92
CA GLN A 290 -3.08 7.63 -1.95
C GLN A 290 -1.77 7.02 -1.45
N ALA A 291 -0.66 7.75 -1.54
CA ALA A 291 0.65 7.26 -1.13
C ALA A 291 1.47 8.32 -0.38
N THR A 292 2.58 7.87 0.22
CA THR A 292 3.58 8.74 0.85
C THR A 292 4.99 8.29 0.46
N THR A 293 5.94 9.23 0.46
CA THR A 293 7.36 8.93 0.34
C THR A 293 8.17 9.85 1.25
N THR A 294 9.35 9.41 1.69
CA THR A 294 10.20 10.16 2.61
C THR A 294 11.53 10.54 1.96
N GLY A 295 12.04 11.70 2.36
CA GLY A 295 13.29 12.30 1.90
C GLY A 295 13.15 13.04 0.59
N GLY A 296 14.22 13.70 0.17
CA GLY A 296 14.27 14.48 -1.05
C GLY A 296 15.62 15.17 -1.19
N THR A 297 15.81 15.90 -2.28
CA THR A 297 17.01 16.69 -2.55
C THR A 297 16.69 18.17 -2.51
N ILE A 298 17.63 18.96 -2.01
CA ILE A 298 17.50 20.42 -1.99
C ILE A 298 17.71 20.92 -3.42
N ALA A 299 16.66 21.47 -4.02
CA ALA A 299 16.70 22.05 -5.36
C ALA A 299 17.13 23.52 -5.34
N ASN A 300 16.73 24.26 -4.30
CA ASN A 300 17.04 25.67 -4.15
C ASN A 300 17.11 26.06 -2.66
N THR A 301 17.90 27.08 -2.33
CA THR A 301 17.96 27.67 -0.98
C THR A 301 17.94 29.19 -1.11
N SER A 302 17.06 29.85 -0.37
CA SER A 302 16.99 31.31 -0.35
C SER A 302 18.15 31.93 0.43
N GLU A 303 18.37 33.23 0.22
CA GLU A 303 19.06 34.06 1.20
C GLU A 303 18.36 34.03 2.57
N THR A 304 19.05 34.50 3.61
CA THR A 304 18.45 34.65 4.94
C THR A 304 17.49 35.84 4.94
N TYR A 305 16.27 35.66 5.44
CA TYR A 305 15.28 36.74 5.61
C TYR A 305 14.52 36.62 6.93
N LYS A 306 13.86 37.70 7.33
CA LYS A 306 13.04 37.75 8.55
C LYS A 306 11.64 37.19 8.25
N GLN A 307 11.18 36.21 9.02
CA GLN A 307 9.87 35.57 8.91
C GLN A 307 9.13 35.63 10.24
N GLN A 308 7.83 35.95 10.19
CA GLN A 308 6.94 35.81 11.35
C GLN A 308 6.28 34.44 11.33
N PHE A 309 6.14 33.81 12.50
CA PHE A 309 5.33 32.60 12.66
C PHE A 309 4.19 32.87 13.65
N ILE A 310 2.99 32.43 13.28
CA ILE A 310 1.76 32.59 14.05
C ILE A 310 1.02 31.25 14.04
N GLY A 311 1.23 30.44 15.08
CA GLY A 311 0.58 29.13 15.19
C GLY A 311 1.25 27.98 14.42
N ALA A 312 2.50 28.17 14.00
CA ALA A 312 3.36 27.08 13.54
C ALA A 312 3.90 26.29 14.75
N ASN A 313 3.93 24.97 14.66
CA ASN A 313 4.35 24.12 15.79
C ASN A 313 5.80 24.45 16.21
N GLY A 314 5.99 24.80 17.48
CA GLY A 314 7.29 25.14 18.05
C GLY A 314 7.84 26.54 17.72
N LEU A 315 7.13 27.37 16.95
CA LEU A 315 7.59 28.71 16.56
C LEU A 315 6.51 29.78 16.80
N SER A 316 6.89 30.88 17.47
CA SER A 316 6.01 32.04 17.67
C SER A 316 6.81 33.34 17.65
N GLY A 317 6.39 34.30 16.83
CA GLY A 317 7.08 35.59 16.67
C GLY A 317 8.04 35.62 15.49
N PHE A 318 9.05 36.50 15.56
CA PHE A 318 9.97 36.74 14.44
C PHE A 318 11.27 35.95 14.56
N TYR A 319 11.67 35.35 13.44
CA TYR A 319 12.90 34.59 13.29
C TYR A 319 13.63 34.99 12.02
N LEU A 320 14.92 34.67 11.93
CA LEU A 320 15.65 34.66 10.67
C LEU A 320 15.56 33.26 10.08
N VAL A 321 15.28 33.14 8.78
CA VAL A 321 15.11 31.84 8.13
C VAL A 321 15.85 31.77 6.79
N LYS A 322 16.27 30.56 6.42
CA LYS A 322 16.60 30.20 5.03
C LYS A 322 15.59 29.15 4.56
N ARG A 323 14.86 29.46 3.49
CA ARG A 323 13.89 28.55 2.88
C ARG A 323 14.59 27.63 1.90
N MET A 324 14.31 26.34 1.99
CA MET A 324 14.88 25.30 1.15
C MET A 324 13.77 24.58 0.41
N GLU A 325 13.81 24.62 -0.91
CA GLU A 325 12.92 23.82 -1.76
C GLU A 325 13.45 22.38 -1.80
N VAL A 326 12.63 21.44 -1.31
CA VAL A 326 12.95 20.01 -1.31
C VAL A 326 12.13 19.34 -2.39
N ARG A 327 12.77 18.60 -3.28
CA ARG A 327 12.13 17.86 -4.37
C ARG A 327 12.33 16.36 -4.24
N LYS A 328 11.35 15.59 -4.70
CA LYS A 328 11.42 14.13 -4.78
C LYS A 328 10.70 13.65 -6.03
N THR A 329 11.41 12.92 -6.90
CA THR A 329 10.80 12.20 -8.02
C THR A 329 10.30 10.84 -7.53
N ILE A 330 9.04 10.52 -7.84
CA ILE A 330 8.38 9.26 -7.51
C ILE A 330 7.96 8.54 -8.78
N SER A 331 7.94 7.20 -8.74
CA SER A 331 7.31 6.38 -9.77
C SER A 331 5.79 6.37 -9.58
N LEU A 332 5.05 6.47 -10.68
CA LEU A 332 3.59 6.34 -10.66
C LEU A 332 3.19 4.88 -10.37
N PRO A 333 2.01 4.63 -9.78
CA PRO A 333 1.52 3.27 -9.52
C PRO A 333 1.33 2.47 -10.82
N ASP A 334 1.88 1.26 -10.89
CA ASP A 334 1.80 0.38 -12.08
C ASP A 334 0.36 -0.10 -12.37
N ASN A 335 -0.52 -0.02 -11.40
CA ASN A 335 -1.92 -0.42 -11.50
C ASN A 335 -2.87 0.72 -11.92
N ILE A 336 -2.34 1.89 -12.32
CA ILE A 336 -3.13 2.99 -12.87
C ILE A 336 -2.58 3.36 -14.25
N TYR A 337 -3.48 3.54 -15.21
CA TYR A 337 -3.17 4.14 -16.51
C TYR A 337 -4.12 5.32 -16.80
N ASN A 338 -3.84 6.08 -17.86
CA ASN A 338 -4.60 7.26 -18.26
C ASN A 338 -4.88 8.21 -17.08
N ILE A 339 -3.79 8.75 -16.53
CA ILE A 339 -3.83 9.64 -15.36
C ILE A 339 -4.77 10.83 -15.62
N VAL A 340 -5.81 10.93 -14.80
CA VAL A 340 -6.75 12.06 -14.78
C VAL A 340 -6.14 13.22 -13.99
N GLY A 341 -5.49 12.92 -12.85
CA GLY A 341 -4.88 13.95 -12.02
C GLY A 341 -3.86 13.41 -11.02
N ILE A 342 -2.88 14.25 -10.69
CA ILE A 342 -1.89 14.01 -9.64
C ILE A 342 -1.77 15.27 -8.81
N TRP A 343 -1.83 15.14 -7.50
CA TRP A 343 -1.67 16.28 -6.59
C TRP A 343 -0.99 15.85 -5.29
N GLY A 344 -0.41 16.82 -4.60
CA GLY A 344 0.10 16.63 -3.24
C GLY A 344 -1.02 16.77 -2.22
N ARG A 345 -0.85 16.09 -1.08
CA ARG A 345 -1.72 16.19 0.10
C ARG A 345 -0.97 16.95 1.18
N GLY A 346 -1.20 18.26 1.25
CA GLY A 346 -0.45 19.17 2.11
C GLY A 346 -0.65 18.85 3.58
N ALA A 347 -1.88 18.66 4.05
CA ALA A 347 -2.19 18.32 5.44
C ALA A 347 -1.52 17.01 5.93
N PHE A 348 -1.10 16.14 5.00
CA PHE A 348 -0.44 14.86 5.26
C PHE A 348 1.07 14.86 4.94
N SER A 349 1.61 16.01 4.52
CA SER A 349 3.02 16.21 4.20
C SER A 349 3.75 16.99 5.30
N THR A 350 5.05 16.79 5.43
CA THR A 350 5.87 17.45 6.48
C THR A 350 6.82 18.52 5.92
N GLY A 351 6.33 19.34 5.00
CA GLY A 351 6.95 20.61 4.61
C GLY A 351 5.90 21.71 4.56
N TRP A 352 6.32 22.97 4.49
CA TRP A 352 5.41 24.14 4.51
C TRP A 352 5.39 24.86 3.15
N ASN A 353 4.35 25.67 2.94
CA ASN A 353 4.22 26.50 1.74
C ASN A 353 5.31 27.60 1.71
N TYR A 354 5.74 28.00 0.51
CA TYR A 354 6.70 29.08 0.28
C TYR A 354 6.09 30.49 0.35
N GLU A 355 4.80 30.64 0.02
CA GLU A 355 4.13 31.94 -0.04
C GLU A 355 3.84 32.48 1.36
N ASN A 356 3.55 31.56 2.29
CA ASN A 356 3.16 31.95 3.64
C ASN A 356 3.34 30.78 4.64
N PRO A 357 4.54 30.57 5.22
CA PRO A 357 4.76 29.53 6.21
C PRO A 357 4.18 29.90 7.60
N ILE A 358 3.55 31.07 7.73
CA ILE A 358 3.17 31.68 9.01
C ILE A 358 2.35 30.72 9.87
N PHE A 359 1.40 29.99 9.27
CA PHE A 359 0.43 29.15 9.99
C PHE A 359 0.83 27.67 10.12
N GLY A 360 2.01 27.30 9.59
CA GLY A 360 2.54 25.95 9.65
C GLY A 360 1.66 24.91 8.94
N GLU A 361 0.96 25.29 7.89
CA GLU A 361 0.19 24.36 7.06
C GLU A 361 1.13 23.50 6.25
N GLY A 362 0.86 22.19 6.28
CA GLY A 362 1.59 21.25 5.45
C GLY A 362 1.38 21.55 3.96
N PHE A 363 2.38 21.24 3.15
CA PHE A 363 2.40 21.57 1.74
C PHE A 363 3.09 20.48 0.94
N CYS A 364 2.50 20.14 -0.20
CA CYS A 364 3.10 19.31 -1.23
C CYS A 364 2.40 19.62 -2.53
N GLU A 365 3.15 19.78 -3.61
CA GLU A 365 2.60 19.95 -4.94
C GLU A 365 3.43 19.23 -5.98
N VAL A 366 2.82 18.98 -7.14
CA VAL A 366 3.54 18.51 -8.32
C VAL A 366 4.34 19.69 -8.90
N VAL A 367 5.63 19.47 -9.18
CA VAL A 367 6.43 20.44 -9.92
C VAL A 367 5.86 20.56 -11.33
N PRO A 368 5.42 21.76 -11.77
CA PRO A 368 4.82 21.94 -13.09
C PRO A 368 5.71 21.40 -14.22
N GLY A 369 5.12 20.64 -15.15
CA GLY A 369 5.82 20.06 -16.29
C GLY A 369 6.74 18.86 -15.95
N SER A 370 6.77 18.38 -14.71
CA SER A 370 7.62 17.25 -14.31
C SER A 370 6.99 15.86 -14.51
N GLN A 371 5.70 15.81 -14.81
CA GLN A 371 4.99 14.56 -15.03
C GLN A 371 5.43 13.91 -16.34
N THR A 372 5.71 12.62 -16.26
CA THR A 372 5.97 11.72 -17.39
C THR A 372 4.97 10.56 -17.34
N ASN A 373 5.05 9.61 -18.27
CA ASN A 373 4.17 8.43 -18.27
C ASN A 373 4.42 7.49 -17.07
N THR A 374 5.58 7.58 -16.41
CA THR A 374 5.98 6.63 -15.35
C THR A 374 6.43 7.30 -14.06
N SER A 375 6.59 8.63 -14.04
CA SER A 375 7.09 9.36 -12.87
C SER A 375 6.62 10.80 -12.81
N VAL A 376 6.70 11.40 -11.63
CA VAL A 376 6.42 12.82 -11.39
C VAL A 376 7.34 13.35 -10.29
N THR A 377 7.64 14.65 -10.31
CA THR A 377 8.41 15.29 -9.24
C THR A 377 7.50 16.08 -8.33
N LEU A 378 7.58 15.81 -7.03
CA LEU A 378 6.90 16.55 -5.98
C LEU A 378 7.85 17.59 -5.38
N ARG A 379 7.32 18.72 -4.90
CA ARG A 379 8.07 19.72 -4.13
C ARG A 379 7.36 20.15 -2.85
N THR A 380 8.17 20.55 -1.87
CA THR A 380 7.74 21.23 -0.65
C THR A 380 8.88 22.10 -0.11
N PHE A 381 8.68 22.79 1.01
CA PHE A 381 9.69 23.68 1.59
C PHE A 381 9.96 23.37 3.06
N THR A 382 11.24 23.42 3.43
CA THR A 382 11.71 23.40 4.82
C THR A 382 12.54 24.64 5.10
N TYR A 383 12.68 24.98 6.37
CA TYR A 383 13.26 26.23 6.84
C TYR A 383 14.37 25.94 7.84
N GLN A 384 15.59 26.40 7.56
CA GLN A 384 16.58 26.58 8.62
C GLN A 384 16.18 27.81 9.42
N VAL A 385 15.95 27.65 10.72
CA VAL A 385 15.45 28.71 11.59
C VAL A 385 16.56 29.16 12.54
N TYR A 386 16.67 30.47 12.72
CA TYR A 386 17.59 31.13 13.63
C TYR A 386 16.83 32.17 14.45
N ASN A 387 17.26 32.43 15.69
CA ASN A 387 16.76 33.61 16.41
C ASN A 387 17.28 34.91 15.78
N LEU A 388 16.79 36.06 16.25
CA LEU A 388 17.19 37.37 15.72
C LEU A 388 18.65 37.75 16.03
N LEU A 389 19.33 36.99 16.90
CA LEU A 389 20.77 37.14 17.18
C LEU A 389 21.63 36.22 16.30
N GLY A 390 21.02 35.42 15.41
CA GLY A 390 21.71 34.51 14.50
C GLY A 390 22.01 33.12 15.06
N GLN A 391 21.51 32.78 16.25
CA GLN A 391 21.66 31.42 16.81
C GLN A 391 20.75 30.44 16.09
N TYR A 392 21.31 29.34 15.59
CA TYR A 392 20.59 28.30 14.86
C TYR A 392 19.70 27.44 15.78
N PHE A 393 18.46 27.21 15.37
CA PHE A 393 17.45 26.45 16.11
C PHE A 393 17.17 25.07 15.48
N GLY A 394 17.46 24.88 14.20
CA GLY A 394 17.17 23.63 13.49
C GLY A 394 16.36 23.82 12.21
N TYR A 395 15.91 22.69 11.67
CA TYR A 395 14.99 22.64 10.54
C TYR A 395 13.54 22.61 11.00
N TYR A 396 12.69 23.36 10.32
CA TYR A 396 11.24 23.38 10.54
C TYR A 396 10.49 23.27 9.21
N PRO A 397 9.39 22.48 9.15
CA PRO A 397 8.94 21.56 10.20
C PRO A 397 9.82 20.30 10.32
N GLN A 398 10.67 20.03 9.33
CA GLN A 398 11.47 18.80 9.26
C GLN A 398 12.73 18.99 8.41
N SER A 399 13.81 18.24 8.67
CA SER A 399 15.01 18.29 7.82
C SER A 399 14.73 17.75 6.40
N PRO A 400 15.47 18.21 5.36
CA PRO A 400 15.25 17.75 3.98
C PRO A 400 15.25 16.22 3.79
N SER A 401 16.07 15.49 4.56
CA SER A 401 16.16 14.02 4.50
C SER A 401 14.95 13.30 5.08
N ASN A 402 14.17 13.98 5.93
CA ASN A 402 13.08 13.41 6.70
C ASN A 402 11.70 13.96 6.29
N VAL A 403 11.65 14.87 5.31
CA VAL A 403 10.40 15.37 4.73
C VAL A 403 9.58 14.20 4.20
N VAL A 404 8.29 14.18 4.53
CA VAL A 404 7.29 13.27 4.00
C VAL A 404 6.48 14.02 2.95
N PHE A 405 6.43 13.45 1.75
CA PHE A 405 5.56 13.89 0.66
C PHE A 405 4.38 12.94 0.61
N ALA A 406 3.19 13.42 0.95
CA ALA A 406 1.95 12.72 0.70
C ALA A 406 1.35 13.19 -0.63
N TYR A 407 0.86 12.26 -1.44
CA TYR A 407 0.30 12.56 -2.76
C TYR A 407 -0.81 11.59 -3.10
N SER A 408 -1.55 11.94 -4.14
CA SER A 408 -2.61 11.12 -4.71
C SER A 408 -2.49 11.07 -6.23
N VAL A 409 -2.84 9.93 -6.79
CA VAL A 409 -2.90 9.67 -8.23
C VAL A 409 -4.29 9.13 -8.55
N LEU A 410 -5.01 9.86 -9.41
CA LEU A 410 -6.30 9.47 -9.95
C LEU A 410 -6.12 9.08 -11.41
N GLY A 411 -6.60 7.91 -11.78
CA GLY A 411 -6.66 7.45 -13.17
C GLY A 411 -7.57 6.25 -13.32
N LEU A 412 -7.43 5.53 -14.42
CA LEU A 412 -8.16 4.29 -14.65
C LEU A 412 -7.38 3.11 -14.07
N GLU A 413 -8.08 2.23 -13.37
CA GLU A 413 -7.53 0.99 -12.84
C GLU A 413 -7.08 0.08 -13.98
N ALA A 414 -5.81 -0.34 -13.96
CA ALA A 414 -5.24 -1.18 -15.01
C ALA A 414 -6.02 -2.49 -15.16
N PRO A 415 -6.34 -2.90 -16.40
CA PRO A 415 -6.97 -4.19 -16.62
C PRO A 415 -6.07 -5.33 -16.13
N SER A 416 -6.65 -6.37 -15.57
CA SER A 416 -5.88 -7.49 -15.00
C SER A 416 -6.46 -8.85 -15.37
N ILE A 417 -5.60 -9.86 -15.41
CA ILE A 417 -5.98 -11.22 -15.79
C ILE A 417 -6.50 -11.98 -14.55
N SER A 418 -7.81 -12.23 -14.51
CA SER A 418 -8.47 -13.07 -13.51
C SER A 418 -8.68 -14.50 -14.02
N GLY A 419 -8.70 -15.46 -13.10
CA GLY A 419 -8.81 -16.90 -13.38
C GLY A 419 -7.87 -17.76 -12.50
N PRO A 420 -7.96 -19.09 -12.62
CA PRO A 420 -7.25 -20.02 -11.76
C PRO A 420 -5.73 -19.97 -11.97
N THR A 421 -4.97 -20.35 -10.94
CA THR A 421 -3.50 -20.47 -11.02
C THR A 421 -3.03 -21.85 -11.48
N THR A 422 -3.96 -22.81 -11.59
CA THR A 422 -3.70 -24.19 -12.04
C THR A 422 -4.74 -24.63 -13.07
N VAL A 423 -4.30 -25.26 -14.17
CA VAL A 423 -5.15 -25.74 -15.28
C VAL A 423 -4.94 -27.23 -15.49
N CYS A 424 -5.96 -28.04 -15.25
CA CYS A 424 -5.84 -29.50 -15.37
C CYS A 424 -6.06 -29.99 -16.81
N ASP A 425 -7.11 -29.50 -17.47
CA ASP A 425 -7.38 -29.73 -18.88
C ASP A 425 -7.66 -28.40 -19.60
N GLN A 426 -8.66 -27.67 -19.12
CA GLN A 426 -8.98 -26.32 -19.61
C GLN A 426 -9.41 -25.40 -18.48
N ALA A 427 -9.24 -24.09 -18.67
CA ALA A 427 -9.66 -23.06 -17.74
C ALA A 427 -10.10 -21.80 -18.48
N THR A 428 -11.04 -21.08 -17.88
CA THR A 428 -11.51 -19.78 -18.37
C THR A 428 -10.80 -18.67 -17.60
N TYR A 429 -10.39 -17.65 -18.34
CA TYR A 429 -9.80 -16.43 -17.82
C TYR A 429 -10.59 -15.23 -18.32
N THR A 430 -10.59 -14.17 -17.53
CA THR A 430 -11.36 -12.96 -17.77
C THR A 430 -10.48 -11.74 -17.51
N ILE A 431 -10.65 -10.68 -18.28
CA ILE A 431 -10.04 -9.39 -17.95
C ILE A 431 -10.97 -8.62 -17.04
N GLU A 432 -10.48 -8.36 -15.82
CA GLU A 432 -11.11 -7.46 -14.85
C GLU A 432 -10.76 -6.02 -15.17
N ASN A 433 -11.60 -5.09 -14.72
CA ASN A 433 -11.42 -3.65 -14.93
C ASN A 433 -11.26 -3.27 -16.40
N LEU A 434 -11.91 -4.04 -17.29
CA LEU A 434 -11.85 -3.76 -18.72
C LEU A 434 -12.64 -2.48 -19.04
N PRO A 435 -12.02 -1.48 -19.69
CA PRO A 435 -12.71 -0.23 -20.01
C PRO A 435 -13.82 -0.45 -21.03
N SER A 436 -14.87 0.36 -20.93
CA SER A 436 -15.96 0.32 -21.91
C SER A 436 -15.43 0.57 -23.33
N GLY A 437 -15.82 -0.29 -24.27
CA GLY A 437 -15.38 -0.23 -25.66
C GLY A 437 -13.97 -0.77 -25.93
N ALA A 438 -13.26 -1.30 -24.93
CA ALA A 438 -11.95 -1.90 -25.14
C ALA A 438 -12.04 -3.25 -25.89
N LEU A 439 -11.07 -3.51 -26.75
CA LEU A 439 -10.88 -4.79 -27.43
C LEU A 439 -9.78 -5.58 -26.72
N VAL A 440 -9.99 -6.88 -26.53
CA VAL A 440 -9.02 -7.77 -25.89
C VAL A 440 -8.47 -8.74 -26.93
N GLN A 441 -7.17 -8.98 -26.92
CA GLN A 441 -6.52 -10.02 -27.70
C GLN A 441 -5.71 -10.91 -26.77
N TRP A 442 -6.18 -12.15 -26.61
CA TRP A 442 -5.48 -13.17 -25.85
C TRP A 442 -4.46 -13.90 -26.71
N SER A 443 -3.36 -14.31 -26.10
CA SER A 443 -2.34 -15.15 -26.72
C SER A 443 -1.61 -15.98 -25.66
N VAL A 444 -0.75 -16.89 -26.11
CA VAL A 444 0.06 -17.74 -25.24
C VAL A 444 1.53 -17.35 -25.36
N GLY A 445 2.24 -17.31 -24.23
CA GLY A 445 3.68 -17.04 -24.19
C GLY A 445 4.54 -18.29 -24.44
N ASN A 446 3.95 -19.49 -24.37
CA ASN A 446 4.65 -20.74 -24.60
C ASN A 446 3.74 -21.84 -25.17
N ASN A 447 4.35 -22.96 -25.58
CA ASN A 447 3.66 -24.07 -26.25
C ASN A 447 2.90 -25.00 -25.30
N ASN A 448 2.95 -24.77 -23.97
CA ASN A 448 2.25 -25.62 -23.01
C ASN A 448 0.76 -25.26 -22.91
N LEU A 449 0.35 -24.10 -23.42
CA LEU A 449 -1.04 -23.66 -23.51
C LEU A 449 -1.48 -23.50 -24.96
N ILE A 450 -2.76 -23.75 -25.21
CA ILE A 450 -3.47 -23.45 -26.45
C ILE A 450 -4.65 -22.55 -26.10
N LEU A 451 -4.78 -21.41 -26.79
CA LEU A 451 -6.01 -20.62 -26.76
C LEU A 451 -7.08 -21.35 -27.58
N LEU A 452 -8.12 -21.88 -26.92
CA LEU A 452 -9.21 -22.61 -27.59
C LEU A 452 -10.25 -21.66 -28.19
N SER A 453 -10.66 -20.67 -27.41
CA SER A 453 -11.70 -19.73 -27.80
C SER A 453 -11.57 -18.42 -27.04
N GLN A 454 -12.02 -17.35 -27.67
CA GLN A 454 -12.12 -16.03 -27.05
C GLN A 454 -13.49 -15.43 -27.36
N GLN A 455 -14.13 -14.84 -26.37
CA GLN A 455 -15.38 -14.09 -26.53
C GLN A 455 -15.35 -12.86 -25.62
N GLY A 456 -15.33 -11.66 -26.23
CA GLY A 456 -15.22 -10.40 -25.49
C GLY A 456 -13.96 -10.37 -24.64
N ASN A 457 -14.12 -10.15 -23.33
CA ASN A 457 -13.04 -10.10 -22.35
C ASN A 457 -12.64 -11.47 -21.78
N MET A 458 -13.31 -12.56 -22.20
CA MET A 458 -13.05 -13.91 -21.72
C MET A 458 -12.30 -14.75 -22.76
N ALA A 459 -11.45 -15.65 -22.26
CA ALA A 459 -10.79 -16.66 -23.08
C ALA A 459 -10.71 -18.00 -22.36
N VAL A 460 -10.84 -19.09 -23.13
CA VAL A 460 -10.66 -20.45 -22.66
C VAL A 460 -9.32 -20.97 -23.17
N PHE A 461 -8.47 -21.40 -22.25
CA PHE A 461 -7.19 -22.01 -22.56
C PHE A 461 -7.21 -23.48 -22.21
N LYS A 462 -6.62 -24.29 -23.08
CA LYS A 462 -6.41 -25.71 -22.87
C LYS A 462 -4.94 -26.01 -22.69
N LYS A 463 -4.66 -26.95 -21.80
CA LYS A 463 -3.36 -27.56 -21.62
C LYS A 463 -2.93 -28.33 -22.87
N ASN A 464 -1.69 -28.12 -23.30
CA ASN A 464 -1.00 -28.88 -24.33
C ASN A 464 0.23 -29.63 -23.80
N GLY A 465 0.76 -29.23 -22.64
CA GLY A 465 1.85 -29.89 -21.92
C GLY A 465 1.78 -29.63 -20.42
N ASP A 466 2.50 -30.41 -19.61
CA ASP A 466 2.63 -30.19 -18.16
C ASP A 466 3.68 -29.12 -17.82
N GLY A 467 3.54 -28.46 -16.67
CA GLY A 467 4.49 -27.45 -16.18
C GLY A 467 3.97 -26.02 -16.27
N LEU A 468 4.85 -25.05 -16.55
CA LEU A 468 4.47 -23.62 -16.57
C LEU A 468 3.81 -23.23 -17.91
N GLY A 469 2.65 -22.58 -17.82
CA GLY A 469 1.98 -21.88 -18.90
C GLY A 469 2.06 -20.36 -18.70
N GLN A 470 2.08 -19.61 -19.79
CA GLN A 470 2.05 -18.14 -19.73
C GLN A 470 0.91 -17.60 -20.60
N LEU A 471 0.02 -16.85 -19.97
CA LEU A 471 -1.10 -16.15 -20.61
C LEU A 471 -0.64 -14.73 -20.92
N MET A 472 -0.83 -14.28 -22.16
CA MET A 472 -0.48 -12.93 -22.61
C MET A 472 -1.71 -12.23 -23.15
N VAL A 473 -1.85 -10.95 -22.85
CA VAL A 473 -3.03 -10.17 -23.23
C VAL A 473 -2.63 -8.79 -23.71
N ASN A 474 -3.15 -8.40 -24.86
CA ASN A 474 -3.15 -7.02 -25.31
C ASN A 474 -4.57 -6.45 -25.19
N VAL A 475 -4.70 -5.27 -24.59
CA VAL A 475 -5.95 -4.51 -24.52
C VAL A 475 -5.81 -3.28 -25.41
N THR A 476 -6.73 -3.08 -26.34
CA THR A 476 -6.77 -1.92 -27.23
C THR A 476 -7.94 -1.02 -26.87
N ILE A 477 -7.68 0.26 -26.64
CA ILE A 477 -8.66 1.29 -26.32
C ILE A 477 -8.50 2.41 -27.34
N GLY A 478 -9.52 2.62 -28.19
CA GLY A 478 -9.39 3.53 -29.33
C GLY A 478 -8.23 3.11 -30.26
N ASN A 479 -7.20 3.94 -30.37
CA ASN A 479 -6.01 3.68 -31.18
C ASN A 479 -4.78 3.26 -30.36
N THR A 480 -4.92 3.05 -29.05
CA THR A 480 -3.80 2.70 -28.15
C THR A 480 -3.92 1.25 -27.72
N THR A 481 -2.83 0.49 -27.86
CA THR A 481 -2.74 -0.90 -27.38
C THR A 481 -1.77 -0.98 -26.21
N MET A 482 -2.21 -1.60 -25.12
CA MET A 482 -1.40 -1.90 -23.93
C MET A 482 -1.24 -3.41 -23.78
N ALA A 483 -0.01 -3.88 -23.54
CA ALA A 483 0.23 -5.25 -23.12
C ALA A 483 0.06 -5.34 -21.60
N LEU A 484 -0.73 -6.29 -21.11
CA LEU A 484 -0.85 -6.57 -19.69
C LEU A 484 0.31 -7.43 -19.21
N GLU A 485 0.63 -7.34 -17.92
CA GLU A 485 1.60 -8.24 -17.30
C GLU A 485 1.19 -9.71 -17.51
N PRO A 486 2.10 -10.57 -18.03
CA PRO A 486 1.77 -11.96 -18.29
C PRO A 486 1.37 -12.72 -17.03
N LYS A 487 0.30 -13.51 -17.10
CA LYS A 487 -0.10 -14.39 -15.99
C LYS A 487 0.51 -15.78 -16.16
N THR A 488 1.38 -16.14 -15.24
CA THR A 488 1.96 -17.50 -15.14
C THR A 488 0.98 -18.43 -14.44
N VAL A 489 0.78 -19.63 -14.98
CA VAL A 489 -0.11 -20.66 -14.44
C VAL A 489 0.56 -22.03 -14.47
N TRP A 490 0.19 -22.91 -13.55
CA TRP A 490 0.64 -24.31 -13.56
C TRP A 490 -0.30 -25.20 -14.36
N LEU A 491 0.24 -26.15 -15.11
CA LEU A 491 -0.51 -27.03 -16.01
C LEU A 491 -0.34 -28.48 -15.59
N GLY A 492 -1.48 -29.12 -15.30
CA GLY A 492 -1.56 -30.53 -14.95
C GLY A 492 -0.90 -30.91 -13.63
N ASN A 493 -0.36 -32.12 -13.56
CA ASN A 493 0.13 -32.70 -12.32
C ASN A 493 1.47 -32.07 -11.90
N PRO A 494 1.81 -32.04 -10.60
CA PRO A 494 3.13 -31.58 -10.16
C PRO A 494 4.25 -32.39 -10.85
N GLN A 495 5.30 -31.72 -11.31
CA GLN A 495 6.45 -32.34 -12.00
C GLN A 495 7.70 -32.15 -11.15
N ILE A 496 8.11 -33.20 -10.45
CA ILE A 496 9.25 -33.16 -9.54
C ILE A 496 10.45 -33.76 -10.28
N VAL A 497 11.46 -32.94 -10.54
CA VAL A 497 12.63 -33.34 -11.36
C VAL A 497 13.80 -33.83 -10.50
N SER A 498 13.95 -33.30 -9.29
CA SER A 498 15.03 -33.66 -8.37
C SER A 498 14.64 -33.47 -6.91
N ILE A 499 15.32 -34.19 -6.02
CA ILE A 499 15.28 -33.96 -4.57
C ILE A 499 16.64 -33.39 -4.16
N ASP A 500 16.66 -32.17 -3.65
CA ASP A 500 17.88 -31.56 -3.13
C ASP A 500 18.40 -32.37 -1.95
N GLY A 501 19.71 -32.61 -1.95
CA GLY A 501 20.33 -33.52 -0.99
C GLY A 501 20.40 -34.97 -1.47
N MET A 502 19.80 -35.32 -2.61
CA MET A 502 19.95 -36.62 -3.26
C MET A 502 20.61 -36.52 -4.65
N SER A 503 21.23 -37.61 -5.07
CA SER A 503 21.75 -37.83 -6.43
C SER A 503 21.93 -39.33 -6.65
N PRO A 504 21.84 -39.86 -7.88
CA PRO A 504 22.04 -41.28 -8.14
C PRO A 504 23.36 -41.79 -7.54
N GLY A 505 23.29 -42.88 -6.76
CA GLY A 505 24.46 -43.51 -6.13
C GLY A 505 25.09 -42.71 -4.97
N LYS A 506 24.39 -41.70 -4.43
CA LYS A 506 24.84 -40.96 -3.26
C LYS A 506 24.93 -41.87 -2.05
N THR A 507 26.02 -41.78 -1.29
CA THR A 507 26.24 -42.60 -0.10
C THR A 507 26.02 -41.80 1.20
N PHE A 508 25.49 -42.49 2.20
CA PHE A 508 25.18 -41.95 3.53
C PHE A 508 25.77 -42.83 4.63
N LYS A 509 26.06 -42.24 5.78
CA LYS A 509 26.45 -42.98 6.99
C LYS A 509 25.21 -43.27 7.84
N GLY A 510 25.11 -44.48 8.37
CA GLY A 510 24.06 -44.82 9.34
C GLY A 510 24.06 -43.88 10.55
N GLY A 511 22.87 -43.56 11.06
CA GLY A 511 22.67 -42.65 12.19
C GLY A 511 22.78 -41.15 11.86
N HIS A 512 23.17 -40.78 10.63
CA HIS A 512 23.17 -39.37 10.21
C HIS A 512 21.74 -38.85 9.96
N THR A 513 21.55 -37.55 10.16
CA THR A 513 20.24 -36.89 9.95
C THR A 513 20.25 -35.85 8.82
N PRO A 514 20.25 -36.25 7.54
CA PRO A 514 20.22 -35.31 6.43
C PRO A 514 18.86 -34.60 6.29
N THR A 515 18.87 -33.47 5.59
CA THR A 515 17.68 -32.75 5.14
C THR A 515 17.57 -32.92 3.62
N PHE A 516 16.36 -33.17 3.15
CA PHE A 516 16.00 -33.22 1.74
C PHE A 516 14.95 -32.14 1.45
N SER A 517 14.93 -31.61 0.24
CA SER A 517 13.94 -30.60 -0.16
C SER A 517 13.63 -30.63 -1.65
N VAL A 518 12.53 -29.98 -2.02
CA VAL A 518 12.21 -29.63 -3.40
C VAL A 518 11.98 -28.13 -3.49
N ASN A 519 12.34 -27.50 -4.62
CA ASN A 519 12.10 -26.08 -4.82
C ASN A 519 10.62 -25.84 -5.17
N PRO A 520 9.82 -25.14 -4.34
CA PRO A 520 8.42 -24.85 -4.64
C PRO A 520 8.23 -23.98 -5.90
N ASP A 521 9.22 -23.16 -6.24
CA ASP A 521 9.13 -22.25 -7.39
C ASP A 521 9.14 -23.00 -8.73
N THR A 522 9.70 -24.22 -8.76
CA THR A 522 9.69 -25.09 -9.94
C THR A 522 8.44 -25.97 -10.04
N ILE A 523 7.58 -25.95 -9.01
CA ILE A 523 6.35 -26.76 -8.89
C ILE A 523 5.28 -25.92 -8.19
N GLN A 524 4.71 -24.96 -8.94
CA GLN A 524 3.67 -24.08 -8.42
C GLN A 524 2.31 -24.79 -8.29
N GLY A 525 1.46 -24.28 -7.41
CA GLY A 525 0.10 -24.80 -7.21
C GLY A 525 -0.01 -26.06 -6.35
N ILE A 526 1.02 -26.40 -5.57
CA ILE A 526 0.98 -27.55 -4.64
C ILE A 526 0.06 -27.25 -3.45
N ALA A 527 -0.87 -28.16 -3.20
CA ALA A 527 -1.77 -28.17 -2.05
C ALA A 527 -1.16 -28.90 -0.83
N SER A 528 -0.41 -29.98 -1.05
CA SER A 528 0.22 -30.74 0.05
C SER A 528 1.43 -31.55 -0.41
N TYR A 529 2.33 -31.84 0.54
CA TYR A 529 3.52 -32.66 0.37
C TYR A 529 3.43 -33.91 1.23
N TYR A 530 3.89 -35.05 0.70
CA TYR A 530 4.02 -36.29 1.44
C TYR A 530 5.38 -36.92 1.16
N TRP A 531 6.22 -36.99 2.18
CA TRP A 531 7.51 -37.66 2.13
C TRP A 531 7.41 -39.10 2.63
N ASP A 532 8.15 -39.99 2.00
CA ASP A 532 8.31 -41.39 2.42
C ASP A 532 9.74 -41.86 2.12
N GLY A 533 10.23 -42.85 2.86
CA GLY A 533 11.58 -43.37 2.68
C GLY A 533 11.79 -44.76 3.26
N THR A 534 12.76 -45.49 2.71
CA THR A 534 13.15 -46.82 3.17
C THR A 534 14.53 -46.79 3.82
N ASN A 535 14.69 -47.51 4.92
CA ASN A 535 15.91 -47.50 5.77
C ASN A 535 16.20 -46.11 6.38
N CYS A 536 15.13 -45.39 6.72
CA CYS A 536 15.18 -44.16 7.51
C CYS A 536 13.85 -43.91 8.23
N GLU A 537 13.91 -43.01 9.22
CA GLU A 537 12.75 -42.43 9.88
C GLU A 537 12.62 -40.94 9.52
N ILE A 538 11.43 -40.48 9.13
CA ILE A 538 11.14 -39.04 9.00
C ILE A 538 10.99 -38.45 10.40
N ILE A 539 11.90 -37.54 10.77
CA ILE A 539 11.94 -36.96 12.12
C ILE A 539 11.28 -35.57 12.19
N SER A 540 11.21 -34.83 11.09
CA SER A 540 10.52 -33.53 11.02
C SER A 540 10.29 -33.07 9.58
N GLY A 541 9.31 -32.20 9.35
CA GLY A 541 9.09 -31.55 8.05
C GLY A 541 8.07 -32.26 7.13
N GLN A 542 7.41 -33.32 7.60
CA GLN A 542 6.30 -33.94 6.87
C GLN A 542 5.20 -32.92 6.59
N GLY A 543 4.61 -32.96 5.39
CA GLY A 543 3.63 -31.95 4.96
C GLY A 543 4.23 -30.67 4.36
N THR A 544 5.57 -30.54 4.33
CA THR A 544 6.25 -29.35 3.80
C THR A 544 7.18 -29.69 2.62
N SER A 545 7.70 -28.68 1.93
CA SER A 545 8.66 -28.86 0.82
C SER A 545 10.04 -29.35 1.26
N SER A 546 10.28 -29.56 2.55
CA SER A 546 11.55 -30.06 3.09
C SER A 546 11.33 -31.04 4.24
N VAL A 547 12.08 -32.13 4.23
CA VAL A 547 12.03 -33.15 5.29
C VAL A 547 13.41 -33.38 5.87
N ARG A 548 13.47 -33.60 7.18
CA ARG A 548 14.66 -34.13 7.85
C ARG A 548 14.38 -35.58 8.21
N VAL A 549 15.34 -36.45 7.89
CA VAL A 549 15.24 -37.88 8.20
C VAL A 549 16.40 -38.32 9.07
N ARG A 550 16.24 -39.42 9.79
CA ARG A 550 17.33 -40.15 10.45
C ARG A 550 17.56 -41.45 9.67
N ILE A 551 18.75 -41.62 9.11
CA ILE A 551 19.10 -42.81 8.34
C ILE A 551 19.40 -43.97 9.29
N ASP A 552 18.86 -45.15 9.00
CA ASP A 552 19.06 -46.33 9.82
C ASP A 552 20.52 -46.80 9.79
N ASN A 553 20.96 -47.45 10.86
CA ASN A 553 22.27 -48.07 10.87
C ASN A 553 22.28 -49.29 9.93
N ASN A 554 23.24 -49.36 9.01
CA ASN A 554 23.43 -50.55 8.18
C ASN A 554 24.08 -51.68 9.01
N PRO A 555 23.40 -52.81 9.25
CA PRO A 555 23.97 -53.92 10.01
C PRO A 555 24.86 -54.85 9.17
N TYR A 556 24.85 -54.69 7.85
CA TYR A 556 25.52 -55.57 6.90
C TYR A 556 26.94 -55.09 6.54
N THR A 557 27.74 -56.01 6.00
CA THR A 557 29.08 -55.75 5.46
C THR A 557 29.05 -55.21 4.03
N GLU A 558 27.88 -55.15 3.41
CA GLU A 558 27.63 -54.63 2.07
C GLU A 558 26.80 -53.33 2.13
N GLU A 559 26.76 -52.57 1.03
CA GLU A 559 25.91 -51.37 0.93
C GLU A 559 24.43 -51.74 1.03
N LEU A 560 23.68 -51.00 1.85
CA LEU A 560 22.23 -51.16 2.02
C LEU A 560 21.52 -50.06 1.23
N PRO A 561 20.53 -50.35 0.36
CA PRO A 561 19.84 -49.32 -0.41
C PRO A 561 19.10 -48.35 0.52
N PHE A 562 19.12 -47.07 0.20
CA PHE A 562 18.36 -46.01 0.87
C PHE A 562 17.55 -45.27 -0.17
N ASN A 563 16.24 -45.17 0.04
CA ASN A 563 15.35 -44.45 -0.86
C ASN A 563 14.65 -43.34 -0.09
N ILE A 564 14.50 -42.20 -0.76
CA ILE A 564 13.60 -41.14 -0.34
C ILE A 564 12.69 -40.80 -1.52
N SER A 565 11.43 -40.60 -1.22
CA SER A 565 10.43 -40.20 -2.19
C SER A 565 9.59 -39.05 -1.65
N ILE A 566 9.06 -38.28 -2.58
CA ILE A 566 8.10 -37.21 -2.31
C ILE A 566 6.95 -37.32 -3.29
N THR A 567 5.74 -37.25 -2.77
CA THR A 567 4.52 -37.06 -3.52
C THR A 567 3.97 -35.67 -3.25
N CYS A 568 3.81 -34.88 -4.30
CA CYS A 568 3.17 -33.58 -4.26
C CYS A 568 1.77 -33.69 -4.86
N TYR A 569 0.80 -33.00 -4.26
CA TYR A 569 -0.59 -32.97 -4.71
C TYR A 569 -1.00 -31.57 -5.13
N ASN A 570 -1.77 -31.47 -6.20
CA ASN A 570 -2.50 -30.25 -6.58
C ASN A 570 -3.92 -30.60 -7.02
N LEU A 571 -4.67 -29.61 -7.52
CA LEU A 571 -6.05 -29.80 -8.00
C LEU A 571 -6.18 -30.80 -9.16
N CYS A 572 -5.11 -31.05 -9.91
CA CYS A 572 -5.12 -31.92 -11.09
C CYS A 572 -4.75 -33.37 -10.78
N GLY A 573 -4.07 -33.59 -9.66
CA GLY A 573 -3.65 -34.91 -9.23
C GLY A 573 -2.37 -34.87 -8.41
N GLN A 574 -1.55 -35.90 -8.59
CA GLN A 574 -0.30 -36.07 -7.85
C GLN A 574 0.89 -36.29 -8.78
N GLY A 575 2.06 -35.85 -8.33
CA GLY A 575 3.35 -36.16 -8.92
C GLY A 575 4.25 -36.77 -7.86
N THR A 576 4.91 -37.88 -8.18
CA THR A 576 5.84 -38.56 -7.27
C THR A 576 7.22 -38.66 -7.90
N LEU A 577 8.24 -38.34 -7.12
CA LEU A 577 9.63 -38.64 -7.46
C LEU A 577 10.22 -39.50 -6.36
N TRP A 578 10.94 -40.54 -6.75
CA TRP A 578 11.74 -41.36 -5.87
C TRP A 578 13.20 -41.29 -6.32
N GLN A 579 14.12 -41.26 -5.37
CA GLN A 579 15.55 -41.28 -5.64
C GLN A 579 16.25 -42.28 -4.73
N GLU A 580 17.21 -42.99 -5.30
CA GLU A 580 17.99 -44.04 -4.64
C GLU A 580 19.41 -43.57 -4.32
N GLY A 581 19.87 -43.97 -3.13
CA GLY A 581 21.25 -43.89 -2.67
C GLY A 581 21.59 -45.13 -1.84
N TYR A 582 22.71 -45.09 -1.13
CA TYR A 582 23.22 -46.24 -0.38
C TYR A 582 23.69 -45.85 1.02
N ILE A 583 23.43 -46.70 2.00
CA ILE A 583 23.97 -46.59 3.35
C ILE A 583 25.26 -47.40 3.40
N LEU A 584 26.36 -46.72 3.72
CA LEU A 584 27.68 -47.34 3.80
C LEU A 584 27.67 -48.52 4.79
N PRO A 585 28.35 -49.63 4.46
CA PRO A 585 28.42 -50.81 5.31
C PRO A 585 29.00 -50.51 6.67
N ARG A 586 28.63 -51.36 7.65
CA ARG A 586 29.30 -51.34 8.94
C ARG A 586 30.78 -51.71 8.73
N PRO A 587 31.74 -50.91 9.24
CA PRO A 587 33.14 -51.26 9.09
C PRO A 587 33.43 -52.58 9.80
N LYS A 588 33.93 -53.59 9.07
CA LYS A 588 34.40 -54.86 9.64
C LYS A 588 35.47 -54.55 10.70
N PRO A 589 35.35 -55.05 11.95
CA PRO A 589 36.40 -54.86 12.95
C PRO A 589 37.69 -55.52 12.48
N ALA A 590 38.85 -54.91 12.75
CA ALA A 590 40.14 -55.46 12.34
C ALA A 590 40.44 -56.76 13.13
N SER A 591 40.45 -57.92 12.49
CA SER A 591 40.84 -59.18 13.13
C SER A 591 42.38 -59.32 13.14
N PHE A 592 42.92 -59.84 14.23
CA PHE A 592 44.34 -60.24 14.32
C PHE A 592 44.44 -61.54 15.11
N THR A 593 45.55 -62.25 15.02
CA THR A 593 45.82 -63.45 15.82
C THR A 593 47.13 -63.31 16.60
N LEU A 594 47.20 -63.99 17.75
CA LEU A 594 48.35 -64.03 18.64
C LEU A 594 48.92 -65.44 18.67
N SER A 595 50.20 -65.63 18.34
CA SER A 595 50.84 -66.94 18.43
C SER A 595 52.36 -66.86 18.68
N PRO A 596 52.93 -67.67 19.61
CA PRO A 596 52.23 -68.57 20.52
C PRO A 596 51.46 -67.80 21.61
N ASN A 597 50.37 -68.38 22.13
CA ASN A 597 49.61 -67.84 23.25
C ASN A 597 49.14 -69.02 24.12
N PRO A 598 49.75 -69.24 25.32
CA PRO A 598 50.66 -68.34 26.02
C PRO A 598 52.05 -68.21 25.38
N ALA A 599 52.68 -67.04 25.51
CA ALA A 599 54.03 -66.75 25.00
C ALA A 599 55.08 -66.72 26.14
N SER A 600 56.30 -67.19 25.89
CA SER A 600 57.43 -67.12 26.84
C SER A 600 58.31 -65.89 26.61
N ASP A 601 58.61 -65.56 25.35
CA ASP A 601 59.60 -64.53 25.01
C ASP A 601 59.09 -63.54 23.96
N ILE A 602 58.44 -64.05 22.92
CA ILE A 602 57.90 -63.26 21.80
C ILE A 602 56.51 -63.81 21.45
N VAL A 603 55.56 -62.90 21.22
CA VAL A 603 54.28 -63.20 20.56
C VAL A 603 54.25 -62.57 19.18
N ASN A 604 53.86 -63.35 18.16
CA ASN A 604 53.61 -62.82 16.82
C ASN A 604 52.17 -62.34 16.75
N ILE A 605 51.99 -61.10 16.29
CA ILE A 605 50.71 -60.46 16.03
C ILE A 605 50.53 -60.47 14.53
N GLN A 606 49.71 -61.39 14.02
CA GLN A 606 49.35 -61.42 12.60
C GLN A 606 48.09 -60.60 12.39
N LEU A 607 48.21 -59.48 11.69
CA LEU A 607 47.08 -58.65 11.28
C LEU A 607 46.44 -59.32 10.04
N GLU A 608 45.14 -59.59 10.07
CA GLU A 608 44.46 -60.04 8.85
C GLU A 608 44.38 -58.86 7.87
N GLU A 609 44.79 -59.09 6.62
CA GLU A 609 44.58 -58.11 5.55
C GLU A 609 43.08 -58.02 5.24
N GLU A 610 42.55 -56.80 5.10
CA GLU A 610 41.19 -56.61 4.56
C GLU A 610 41.20 -57.18 3.12
N ILE A 611 40.56 -58.34 2.92
CA ILE A 611 40.25 -58.84 1.58
C ILE A 611 39.37 -57.79 0.93
N SER A 612 39.90 -57.08 -0.07
CA SER A 612 39.10 -56.22 -0.93
C SER A 612 38.29 -57.12 -1.87
N ASP A 613 37.01 -57.29 -1.58
CA ASP A 613 36.05 -57.83 -2.56
C ASP A 613 35.95 -56.85 -3.72
N ASN A 614 36.85 -57.02 -4.69
CA ASN A 614 36.84 -56.30 -5.94
C ASN A 614 36.37 -57.27 -7.04
N GLN A 615 35.09 -57.63 -6.98
CA GLN A 615 34.33 -58.10 -8.14
C GLN A 615 32.94 -57.49 -8.14
N THR A 616 32.79 -56.31 -8.73
CA THR A 616 31.82 -56.10 -9.82
C THR A 616 32.04 -54.77 -10.51
N THR A 617 31.80 -54.81 -11.82
CA THR A 617 32.04 -53.84 -12.87
C THR A 617 31.33 -52.49 -12.71
N SER A 618 32.07 -51.37 -12.81
CA SER A 618 31.94 -50.35 -13.89
C SER A 618 32.43 -48.97 -13.45
N THR A 619 33.33 -48.44 -14.29
CA THR A 619 33.65 -47.03 -14.60
C THR A 619 33.67 -45.95 -13.53
N GLN A 620 34.86 -45.32 -13.45
CA GLN A 620 35.17 -44.00 -12.91
C GLN A 620 35.03 -43.80 -11.40
N ARG A 621 36.14 -44.00 -10.68
CA ARG A 621 36.47 -43.11 -9.55
C ARG A 621 37.91 -42.63 -9.61
N VAL A 622 37.99 -41.31 -9.58
CA VAL A 622 39.13 -40.44 -9.33
C VAL A 622 39.86 -40.89 -8.06
N SER A 623 41.19 -40.86 -8.16
CA SER A 623 42.16 -41.08 -7.09
C SER A 623 41.76 -40.41 -5.77
N LYS A 624 41.52 -41.24 -4.74
CA LYS A 624 41.54 -40.81 -3.35
C LYS A 624 42.59 -41.64 -2.62
N GLY A 625 43.53 -40.92 -2.02
CA GLY A 625 44.78 -41.45 -1.48
C GLY A 625 44.59 -42.62 -0.54
N THR A 626 45.35 -43.66 -0.82
CA THR A 626 45.73 -44.73 0.09
C THR A 626 46.47 -44.11 1.28
N THR A 627 45.78 -43.80 2.37
CA THR A 627 46.45 -43.65 3.67
C THR A 627 46.94 -45.03 4.08
N SER A 628 48.21 -45.28 3.80
CA SER A 628 48.99 -46.41 4.29
C SER A 628 49.00 -46.42 5.82
N GLY A 629 47.96 -47.01 6.41
CA GLY A 629 48.08 -48.24 7.20
C GLY A 629 48.91 -48.28 8.47
N VAL A 630 49.43 -47.18 9.04
CA VAL A 630 50.11 -47.25 10.35
C VAL A 630 49.12 -47.76 11.40
N THR A 631 49.40 -48.96 11.92
CA THR A 631 48.63 -49.69 12.91
C THR A 631 49.28 -49.51 14.26
N GLU A 632 48.53 -49.04 15.24
CA GLU A 632 48.99 -48.94 16.63
C GLU A 632 48.66 -50.24 17.37
N ILE A 633 49.64 -50.79 18.07
CA ILE A 633 49.51 -52.00 18.88
C ILE A 633 49.78 -51.61 20.32
N GLN A 634 48.85 -51.91 21.22
CA GLN A 634 48.96 -51.62 22.64
C GLN A 634 48.99 -52.94 23.42
N LEU A 635 49.93 -53.06 24.36
CA LEU A 635 49.98 -54.15 25.32
C LEU A 635 49.51 -53.63 26.68
N TRP A 636 48.55 -54.33 27.26
CA TRP A 636 47.90 -53.97 28.52
C TRP A 636 48.06 -55.10 29.55
N SER A 637 48.22 -54.74 30.81
CA SER A 637 47.89 -55.63 31.93
C SER A 637 46.36 -55.64 32.12
N THR A 638 45.86 -56.35 33.14
CA THR A 638 44.44 -56.29 33.50
C THR A 638 43.96 -54.89 33.89
N THR A 639 44.85 -53.97 34.27
CA THR A 639 44.48 -52.66 34.83
C THR A 639 45.18 -51.45 34.21
N ALA A 640 46.26 -51.62 33.43
CA ALA A 640 47.03 -50.51 32.90
C ALA A 640 47.64 -50.79 31.52
N LEU A 641 47.80 -49.72 30.72
CA LEU A 641 48.56 -49.75 29.49
C LEU A 641 50.04 -49.91 29.84
N ILE A 642 50.69 -50.92 29.28
CA ILE A 642 52.11 -51.20 29.51
C ILE A 642 52.93 -50.49 28.44
N ARG A 643 52.66 -50.81 27.17
CA ARG A 643 53.43 -50.30 26.03
C ARG A 643 52.56 -50.08 24.79
N THR A 644 52.95 -49.11 23.97
CA THR A 644 52.33 -48.81 22.68
C THR A 644 53.39 -48.85 21.59
N TYR A 645 53.04 -49.48 20.48
CA TYR A 645 53.88 -49.68 19.31
C TYR A 645 53.13 -49.20 18.07
N LYS A 646 53.87 -48.89 17.01
CA LYS A 646 53.29 -48.57 15.70
C LYS A 646 54.00 -49.41 14.65
N THR A 647 53.23 -49.98 13.73
CA THR A 647 53.75 -50.79 12.63
C THR A 647 52.93 -50.55 11.36
N ASP A 648 53.59 -50.57 10.22
CA ASP A 648 52.98 -50.63 8.90
C ASP A 648 53.03 -52.05 8.30
N GLN A 649 53.61 -53.02 9.02
CA GLN A 649 53.77 -54.41 8.59
C GLN A 649 52.51 -55.23 8.91
N SER A 650 52.23 -56.26 8.11
CA SER A 650 51.12 -57.20 8.33
C SER A 650 51.36 -58.18 9.50
N THR A 651 52.61 -58.29 9.96
CA THR A 651 53.00 -59.07 11.13
C THR A 651 53.87 -58.22 12.04
N TYR A 652 53.65 -58.29 13.36
CA TYR A 652 54.49 -57.62 14.35
C TYR A 652 54.93 -58.59 15.44
N GLN A 653 56.23 -58.62 15.73
CA GLN A 653 56.78 -59.42 16.82
C GLN A 653 56.86 -58.57 18.08
N LEU A 654 56.09 -58.94 19.09
CA LEU A 654 56.06 -58.26 20.38
C LEU A 654 56.85 -59.09 21.39
N SER A 655 57.93 -58.54 21.92
CA SER A 655 58.67 -59.17 23.02
C SER A 655 57.94 -58.99 24.34
N VAL A 656 57.84 -60.09 25.09
CA VAL A 656 57.19 -60.17 26.42
C VAL A 656 58.09 -60.83 27.46
N SER A 657 59.36 -61.11 27.14
CA SER A 657 60.31 -61.80 28.01
C SER A 657 60.64 -61.05 29.29
N ASP A 658 60.46 -59.73 29.31
CA ASP A 658 60.69 -58.86 30.46
C ASP A 658 59.45 -58.69 31.36
N LEU A 659 58.33 -59.31 31.01
CA LEU A 659 57.08 -59.21 31.77
C LEU A 659 56.94 -60.37 32.77
N PRO A 660 56.44 -60.12 34.00
CA PRO A 660 56.09 -61.19 34.91
C PRO A 660 55.02 -62.12 34.32
N GLN A 661 55.07 -63.40 34.68
CA GLN A 661 54.03 -64.36 34.29
C GLN A 661 52.65 -63.88 34.76
N GLY A 662 51.71 -63.75 33.82
CA GLY A 662 50.39 -63.17 34.09
C GLY A 662 49.52 -63.08 32.85
N MET A 663 48.36 -62.45 33.00
CA MET A 663 47.39 -62.23 31.93
C MET A 663 47.49 -60.83 31.36
N TYR A 664 47.61 -60.75 30.04
CA TYR A 664 47.76 -59.49 29.32
C TYR A 664 46.71 -59.38 28.21
N PHE A 665 46.59 -58.20 27.62
CA PHE A 665 45.73 -57.96 26.48
C PHE A 665 46.49 -57.19 25.41
N VAL A 666 46.47 -57.71 24.19
CA VAL A 666 46.94 -56.98 23.02
C VAL A 666 45.75 -56.28 22.40
N ARG A 667 45.87 -54.98 22.17
CA ARG A 667 44.87 -54.15 21.50
C ARG A 667 45.47 -53.57 20.22
N VAL A 668 44.82 -53.81 19.09
CA VAL A 668 45.24 -53.30 17.78
C VAL A 668 44.30 -52.18 17.34
N ILE A 669 44.86 -51.05 16.94
CA ILE A 669 44.14 -49.85 16.51
C ILE A 669 44.61 -49.48 15.09
N LYS A 670 43.74 -49.60 14.10
CA LYS A 670 44.04 -49.24 12.70
C LYS A 670 42.89 -48.44 12.11
N GLY A 671 43.18 -47.26 11.54
CA GLY A 671 42.16 -46.41 10.92
C GLY A 671 41.00 -46.02 11.85
N GLY A 672 41.26 -45.91 13.16
CA GLY A 672 40.25 -45.60 14.18
C GLY A 672 39.41 -46.79 14.68
N LYS A 673 39.61 -48.01 14.15
CA LYS A 673 38.98 -49.25 14.65
C LYS A 673 39.87 -49.88 15.72
N THR A 674 39.29 -50.42 16.79
CA THR A 674 40.02 -51.07 17.89
C THR A 674 39.56 -52.51 18.08
N SER A 675 40.50 -53.45 18.13
CA SER A 675 40.27 -54.86 18.45
C SER A 675 41.17 -55.30 19.60
N THR A 676 40.74 -56.25 20.42
CA THR A 676 41.49 -56.68 21.61
C THR A 676 41.43 -58.19 21.77
N GLN A 677 42.57 -58.83 22.03
CA GLN A 677 42.69 -60.24 22.36
C GLN A 677 43.50 -60.42 23.64
N LYS A 678 43.16 -61.48 24.38
CA LYS A 678 43.84 -61.90 25.60
C LYS A 678 45.13 -62.63 25.25
N LEU A 679 46.23 -62.26 25.90
CA LEU A 679 47.57 -62.84 25.78
C LEU A 679 48.03 -63.46 27.10
#